data_AF-A0A7X8Q0C9-F1
#
_entry.id   AF-A0A7X8Q0C9-F1
#
_cell.length_a   1.000
_cell.length_b   1.000
_cell.length_c   1.000
_cell.angle_alpha   90.00
_cell.angle_beta   90.00
_cell.angle_gamma   90.00
#
_symmetry.space_group_name_H-M   'P 1'
#
loop_
_entity.id
_entity.type
_entity.pdbx_description
1 polymer ?
#
loop_
_entity_poly.entity_id
_entity_poly.type
_entity_poly.pdbx_seq_one_letter_code
_entity_poly.pdbx_strand_id
1 'polypeptide(L)'
;MKSKGHILSANFLRDELIKNNGYLILEEYENGRMVKKPYKIPDMFYKAIKNCPTYFRGGSVGPDFFPDVFEGQSWIHPKDSGKWLPYMQEKLLTYSPGDNEFNEALAFYLGFMIHYAGDMFTHDYVNDYAGGPFPDISSIINAVDDWKKISLSNPIFKKVRIIIIHLAIESHLDNLISNDKPEDDFRIDIPISFLRTCFATRDAVIKTNVLKGKPGFSLGELTDFNFLECFVYYYEALLAKNAVGGSVSFSDITEREEYIEMWLKTWGEFAQRAVDKGVSTAWSDYESDFIDLLANYLCSSELARNTWEFVSSAADVISDISIPPFDIIAEEIKEWIKKKILFPYVRPIAAYITGRDPKYIDDYDEAMDSIVDHFINPSKLFLSLGLDNLDQTLEKEWGGFWKKKDCFDQPFLEFKRCLNMGKLCLIGTDNINKIIDRYYEKPKEGEPAYKKTEIKLKQHTLQWSLHEIKIIVTTAKSSNAGTASKVFFGLKTRRNMTETADKGYEVQVNTGMMGLVIPGSCAYVNYILPSAVPLSNIKSFTLRLAGKDQWIAENIYVIDVRTGIMLAKASNVKLTSEKIIDIGLLAYIEEAYSQLEDGITRINTISGLMVTIRTSSDFGSGTDGDVIFKMETTQGNVEKMLDKSGYNDFEMGDLDTYSFVIRNPVDYNEIKNFYIKKEGGSDWKPEYITVSDSRTGICMAHRNFSQNVTSEWSLIPFDRSYMDNFVNRDDDSCIKAFEVVIKTSNDLWSGTDDNVYLEIKFDNSDPSNPYSNDKYRVYLNTDWHNDFERGDVDTFNVYMPMPVKKSSIKSFEFFKKGSDDWKIEWVKISDYIRQEVLCYVKDINRNLDLSGERLVISSDYWNDTVKL
;
A
#
# COMPACT_ATOMS: atom_id res chain seq x y z
N MET A 1 27.48 1.40 3.08
CA MET A 1 26.25 1.97 2.50
C MET A 1 25.76 3.08 3.42
N LYS A 2 25.11 4.11 2.85
CA LYS A 2 24.96 5.49 3.35
C LYS A 2 23.69 5.75 4.17
N SER A 3 23.26 4.83 5.02
CA SER A 3 21.93 4.96 5.61
C SER A 3 21.84 6.09 6.65
N LYS A 4 22.92 6.41 7.38
CA LYS A 4 22.87 7.37 8.48
C LYS A 4 22.81 8.82 8.02
N GLY A 5 23.56 9.19 6.97
CA GLY A 5 23.54 10.55 6.42
C GLY A 5 22.15 10.96 5.91
N HIS A 6 21.43 10.04 5.26
CA HIS A 6 20.07 10.28 4.79
C HIS A 6 19.08 10.41 5.94
N ILE A 7 19.12 9.51 6.93
CA ILE A 7 18.25 9.55 8.11
C ILE A 7 18.45 10.84 8.91
N LEU A 8 19.71 11.27 9.06
CA LEU A 8 20.05 12.53 9.70
C LEU A 8 19.45 13.73 8.94
N SER A 9 19.55 13.74 7.62
CA SER A 9 18.93 14.78 6.78
C SER A 9 17.40 14.81 6.96
N ALA A 10 16.76 13.63 7.01
CA ALA A 10 15.33 13.51 7.29
C ALA A 10 14.97 14.07 8.68
N ASN A 11 15.75 13.76 9.72
CA ASN A 11 15.55 14.30 11.07
C ASN A 11 15.65 15.84 11.08
N PHE A 12 16.66 16.43 10.44
CA PHE A 12 16.79 17.90 10.34
C PHE A 12 15.57 18.56 9.68
N LEU A 13 15.12 18.03 8.55
CA LEU A 13 13.97 18.57 7.83
C LEU A 13 12.68 18.44 8.63
N ARG A 14 12.46 17.29 9.27
CA ARG A 14 11.32 17.06 10.17
C ARG A 14 11.34 18.02 11.34
N ASP A 15 12.48 18.18 12.01
CA ASP A 15 12.59 19.00 13.21
C ASP A 15 12.36 20.49 12.91
N GLU A 16 12.82 20.97 11.75
CA GLU A 16 12.49 22.31 11.26
C GLU A 16 10.98 22.47 11.02
N LEU A 17 10.34 21.49 10.38
CA LEU A 17 8.89 21.50 10.15
C LEU A 17 8.10 21.52 11.46
N ILE A 18 8.47 20.70 12.44
CA ILE A 18 7.82 20.67 13.76
C ILE A 18 8.01 22.01 14.46
N LYS A 19 9.25 22.52 14.50
CA LYS A 19 9.58 23.79 15.15
C LYS A 19 8.82 24.97 14.57
N ASN A 20 8.64 24.99 13.25
CA ASN A 20 8.01 26.09 12.53
C ASN A 20 6.55 25.79 12.13
N ASN A 21 5.94 24.74 12.70
CA ASN A 21 4.55 24.34 12.44
C ASN A 21 4.19 24.20 10.95
N GLY A 22 4.94 23.38 10.22
CA GLY A 22 4.71 23.08 8.79
C GLY A 22 5.38 24.04 7.81
N TYR A 23 6.24 24.95 8.29
CA TYR A 23 6.99 25.86 7.44
C TYR A 23 8.47 25.47 7.34
N LEU A 24 8.99 25.45 6.12
CA LEU A 24 10.42 25.39 5.84
C LEU A 24 10.92 26.78 5.54
N ILE A 25 12.11 27.13 6.02
CA ILE A 25 12.71 28.42 5.70
C ILE A 25 13.72 28.21 4.55
N LEU A 26 13.80 29.18 3.65
CA LEU A 26 14.82 29.23 2.58
C LEU A 26 15.53 30.58 2.60
N GLU A 27 16.79 30.57 2.18
CA GLU A 27 17.57 31.79 1.96
C GLU A 27 17.39 32.26 0.52
N GLU A 28 16.99 33.51 0.36
CA GLU A 28 16.79 34.18 -0.92
C GLU A 28 17.57 35.48 -0.99
N TYR A 29 17.79 35.98 -2.21
CA TYR A 29 18.36 37.30 -2.41
C TYR A 29 17.27 38.30 -2.81
N GLU A 30 17.05 39.32 -1.99
CA GLU A 30 16.19 40.45 -2.30
C GLU A 30 17.02 41.74 -2.29
N ASN A 31 16.98 42.48 -3.40
CA ASN A 31 17.71 43.75 -3.57
C ASN A 31 19.21 43.64 -3.20
N GLY A 32 19.85 42.52 -3.54
CA GLY A 32 21.27 42.26 -3.26
C GLY A 32 21.59 41.89 -1.81
N ARG A 33 20.59 41.62 -0.98
CA ARG A 33 20.76 41.13 0.41
C ARG A 33 20.15 39.75 0.57
N MET A 34 20.83 38.88 1.32
CA MET A 34 20.22 37.63 1.75
C MET A 34 19.10 37.90 2.76
N VAL A 35 17.94 37.29 2.52
CA VAL A 35 16.77 37.29 3.38
C VAL A 35 16.32 35.86 3.63
N LYS A 36 15.72 35.60 4.79
CA LYS A 36 15.11 34.31 5.12
C LYS A 36 13.61 34.39 4.87
N LYS A 37 13.06 33.47 4.07
CA LYS A 37 11.62 33.42 3.79
C LYS A 37 11.00 32.09 4.24
N PRO A 38 9.83 32.12 4.89
CA PRO A 38 9.09 30.91 5.23
C PRO A 38 8.24 30.43 4.05
N TYR A 39 8.21 29.11 3.85
CA TYR A 39 7.45 28.40 2.84
C TYR A 39 6.62 27.31 3.51
N LYS A 40 5.29 27.38 3.37
CA LYS A 40 4.40 26.35 3.89
C LYS A 40 4.49 25.12 2.98
N ILE A 41 4.69 23.94 3.55
CA ILE A 41 4.50 22.68 2.83
C ILE A 41 3.02 22.25 2.88
N PRO A 42 2.56 21.32 2.02
CA PRO A 42 1.22 20.75 2.15
C PRO A 42 0.94 20.22 3.57
N ASP A 43 -0.25 20.49 4.11
CA ASP A 43 -0.58 20.12 5.50
C ASP A 43 -0.56 18.59 5.69
N MET A 44 -0.95 17.82 4.67
CA MET A 44 -0.84 16.37 4.67
C MET A 44 0.62 15.87 4.73
N PHE A 45 1.55 16.55 4.06
CA PHE A 45 2.98 16.19 4.11
C PHE A 45 3.53 16.42 5.52
N TYR A 46 3.21 17.57 6.11
CA TYR A 46 3.63 17.90 7.48
C TYR A 46 3.11 16.87 8.48
N LYS A 47 1.83 16.48 8.39
CA LYS A 47 1.24 15.46 9.27
C LYS A 47 1.87 14.09 9.09
N ALA A 48 2.05 13.62 7.86
CA ALA A 48 2.68 12.33 7.60
C ALA A 48 4.10 12.27 8.17
N ILE A 49 4.92 13.30 7.91
CA ILE A 49 6.28 13.42 8.45
C ILE A 49 6.30 13.48 9.99
N LYS A 50 5.33 14.17 10.59
CA LYS A 50 5.22 14.33 12.04
C LYS A 50 4.73 13.05 12.74
N ASN A 51 3.74 12.38 12.18
CA ASN A 51 3.03 11.26 12.81
C ASN A 51 3.66 9.90 12.47
N CYS A 52 4.29 9.76 11.31
CA CYS A 52 4.94 8.53 10.84
C CYS A 52 6.47 8.76 10.62
N PRO A 53 7.22 9.22 11.64
CA PRO A 53 8.61 9.67 11.45
C PRO A 53 9.58 8.53 11.10
N THR A 54 9.32 7.30 11.56
CA THR A 54 10.14 6.12 11.25
C THR A 54 10.03 5.73 9.78
N TYR A 55 8.81 5.80 9.21
CA TYR A 55 8.58 5.61 7.78
C TYR A 55 9.24 6.70 6.93
N PHE A 56 9.19 7.97 7.35
CA PHE A 56 9.90 9.05 6.65
C PHE A 56 11.41 8.82 6.60
N ARG A 57 12.01 8.33 7.69
CA ARG A 57 13.42 7.93 7.72
C ARG A 57 13.69 6.69 6.87
N GLY A 58 12.85 5.66 6.95
CA GLY A 58 12.96 4.47 6.09
C GLY A 58 12.94 4.83 4.61
N GLY A 59 12.02 5.71 4.23
CA GLY A 59 11.98 6.29 2.90
C GLY A 59 13.27 7.01 2.52
N SER A 60 13.88 7.77 3.44
CA SER A 60 15.13 8.49 3.18
C SER A 60 16.33 7.58 2.92
N VAL A 61 16.31 6.34 3.41
CA VAL A 61 17.29 5.32 3.01
C VAL A 61 17.13 4.99 1.52
N GLY A 62 15.89 4.99 1.01
CA GLY A 62 15.61 5.01 -0.41
C GLY A 62 16.05 3.74 -1.16
N PRO A 63 16.40 3.86 -2.46
CA PRO A 63 16.85 2.74 -3.29
C PRO A 63 18.24 2.21 -2.93
N ASP A 64 18.88 2.73 -1.87
CA ASP A 64 20.06 2.07 -1.32
C ASP A 64 19.74 0.69 -0.76
N PHE A 65 18.53 0.52 -0.21
CA PHE A 65 18.08 -0.74 0.39
C PHE A 65 16.70 -1.22 -0.09
N PHE A 66 15.88 -0.35 -0.71
CA PHE A 66 14.48 -0.68 -1.03
C PHE A 66 14.15 -0.64 -2.54
N PRO A 67 13.30 -1.55 -3.05
CA PRO A 67 12.60 -2.63 -2.34
C PRO A 67 13.53 -3.75 -1.85
N ASP A 68 14.67 -3.88 -2.51
CA ASP A 68 15.84 -4.62 -2.04
C ASP A 68 17.10 -3.95 -2.61
N VAL A 69 18.28 -4.29 -2.09
CA VAL A 69 19.56 -3.72 -2.55
C VAL A 69 19.83 -4.01 -4.01
N PHE A 70 19.36 -5.16 -4.53
CA PHE A 70 19.68 -5.56 -5.89
C PHE A 70 18.92 -4.74 -6.93
N GLU A 71 17.61 -4.64 -6.78
CA GLU A 71 16.72 -3.82 -7.62
C GLU A 71 17.05 -2.34 -7.46
N GLY A 72 17.26 -1.91 -6.21
CA GLY A 72 17.64 -0.55 -5.84
C GLY A 72 18.92 -0.09 -6.55
N GLN A 73 20.04 -0.79 -6.33
CA GLN A 73 21.35 -0.40 -6.85
C GLN A 73 21.54 -0.68 -8.34
N SER A 74 20.83 -1.65 -8.92
CA SER A 74 21.01 -2.00 -10.33
C SER A 74 20.17 -1.16 -11.27
N TRP A 75 18.95 -0.78 -10.86
CA TRP A 75 17.95 -0.25 -11.77
C TRP A 75 17.36 1.09 -11.33
N ILE A 76 17.06 1.23 -10.04
CA ILE A 76 16.35 2.40 -9.52
C ILE A 76 17.31 3.58 -9.30
N HIS A 77 18.52 3.29 -8.82
CA HIS A 77 19.54 4.27 -8.50
C HIS A 77 20.34 4.79 -9.71
N PRO A 78 20.84 3.95 -10.65
CA PRO A 78 21.86 4.40 -11.61
C PRO A 78 21.37 5.28 -12.78
N LYS A 79 20.10 5.17 -13.18
CA LYS A 79 19.58 5.82 -14.40
C LYS A 79 18.14 6.29 -14.20
N ASP A 80 17.87 7.50 -14.71
CA ASP A 80 16.52 8.07 -14.78
C ASP A 80 15.76 8.06 -13.44
N SER A 81 16.48 8.25 -12.33
CA SER A 81 15.99 8.12 -10.96
C SER A 81 14.71 8.94 -10.70
N GLY A 82 14.59 10.11 -11.35
CA GLY A 82 13.40 10.96 -11.30
C GLY A 82 12.12 10.37 -11.93
N LYS A 83 12.20 9.32 -12.78
CA LYS A 83 11.03 8.65 -13.36
C LYS A 83 10.33 7.72 -12.37
N TRP A 84 11.03 7.26 -11.34
CA TRP A 84 10.49 6.36 -10.32
C TRP A 84 9.54 7.09 -9.36
N LEU A 85 9.80 8.36 -9.06
CA LEU A 85 8.96 9.16 -8.16
C LEU A 85 7.52 9.37 -8.66
N PRO A 86 7.26 9.76 -9.92
CA PRO A 86 5.89 9.81 -10.44
C PRO A 86 5.17 8.45 -10.42
N TYR A 87 5.90 7.36 -10.65
CA TYR A 87 5.34 6.01 -10.60
C TYR A 87 4.95 5.61 -9.17
N MET A 88 5.85 5.80 -8.20
CA MET A 88 5.53 5.56 -6.78
C MET A 88 4.39 6.47 -6.30
N GLN A 89 4.32 7.70 -6.80
CA GLN A 89 3.21 8.61 -6.51
C GLN A 89 1.87 8.09 -7.07
N GLU A 90 1.85 7.52 -8.29
CA GLU A 90 0.65 6.86 -8.86
C GLU A 90 0.18 5.74 -7.92
N LYS A 91 1.11 4.93 -7.40
CA LYS A 91 0.82 3.84 -6.47
C LYS A 91 0.38 4.36 -5.10
N LEU A 92 0.97 5.43 -4.58
CA LEU A 92 0.54 6.05 -3.32
C LEU A 92 -0.92 6.51 -3.43
N LEU A 93 -1.29 7.04 -4.60
CA LEU A 93 -2.63 7.52 -4.88
C LEU A 93 -3.66 6.40 -5.07
N THR A 94 -3.31 5.12 -4.97
CA THR A 94 -4.29 4.01 -4.88
C THR A 94 -4.80 3.79 -3.46
N TYR A 95 -4.07 4.25 -2.43
CA TYR A 95 -4.48 4.17 -1.02
C TYR A 95 -5.58 5.17 -0.69
N SER A 96 -6.30 4.95 0.42
CA SER A 96 -7.39 5.84 0.80
C SER A 96 -6.83 7.11 1.45
N PRO A 97 -7.22 8.31 0.96
CA PRO A 97 -6.74 9.58 1.48
C PRO A 97 -6.81 9.70 3.02
N GLY A 98 -5.63 9.76 3.66
CA GLY A 98 -5.50 10.04 5.09
C GLY A 98 -5.85 8.88 6.04
N ASP A 99 -5.90 7.64 5.56
CA ASP A 99 -5.81 6.45 6.43
C ASP A 99 -4.36 6.25 6.93
N ASN A 100 -4.14 5.30 7.85
CA ASN A 100 -2.80 5.04 8.39
C ASN A 100 -1.83 4.54 7.33
N GLU A 101 -2.23 3.54 6.53
CA GLU A 101 -1.38 2.99 5.46
C GLU A 101 -0.95 4.07 4.46
N PHE A 102 -1.85 4.99 4.09
CA PHE A 102 -1.56 6.16 3.26
C PHE A 102 -0.59 7.10 3.95
N ASN A 103 -0.76 7.39 5.24
CA ASN A 103 0.15 8.28 5.96
C ASN A 103 1.55 7.67 6.10
N GLU A 104 1.65 6.37 6.34
CA GLU A 104 2.89 5.59 6.38
C GLU A 104 3.57 5.57 5.00
N ALA A 105 2.81 5.23 3.96
CA ALA A 105 3.26 5.23 2.57
C ALA A 105 3.67 6.63 2.09
N LEU A 106 2.93 7.67 2.47
CA LEU A 106 3.23 9.06 2.14
C LEU A 106 4.51 9.50 2.84
N ALA A 107 4.66 9.21 4.13
CA ALA A 107 5.89 9.50 4.86
C ALA A 107 7.09 8.80 4.20
N PHE A 108 6.98 7.50 3.90
CA PHE A 108 8.02 6.76 3.18
C PHE A 108 8.31 7.36 1.81
N TYR A 109 7.30 7.66 1.00
CA TYR A 109 7.46 8.31 -0.31
C TYR A 109 8.17 9.66 -0.22
N LEU A 110 7.81 10.50 0.75
CA LEU A 110 8.47 11.79 0.98
C LEU A 110 9.93 11.61 1.38
N GLY A 111 10.23 10.58 2.19
CA GLY A 111 11.58 10.15 2.50
C GLY A 111 12.35 9.76 1.23
N PHE A 112 11.74 8.92 0.40
CA PHE A 112 12.32 8.42 -0.85
C PHE A 112 12.60 9.57 -1.84
N MET A 113 11.75 10.60 -1.85
CA MET A 113 11.96 11.81 -2.63
C MET A 113 13.14 12.64 -2.12
N ILE A 114 13.26 12.86 -0.81
CA ILE A 114 14.40 13.63 -0.27
C ILE A 114 15.72 12.86 -0.40
N HIS A 115 15.67 11.52 -0.42
CA HIS A 115 16.83 10.69 -0.76
C HIS A 115 17.40 11.12 -2.11
N TYR A 116 16.60 11.07 -3.18
CA TYR A 116 17.08 11.44 -4.51
C TYR A 116 17.59 12.87 -4.58
N ALA A 117 16.87 13.81 -3.95
CA ALA A 117 17.28 15.20 -3.93
C ALA A 117 18.64 15.40 -3.25
N GLY A 118 18.89 14.68 -2.14
CA GLY A 118 20.14 14.75 -1.40
C GLY A 118 21.28 13.99 -2.07
N ASP A 119 20.99 12.83 -2.67
CA ASP A 119 22.01 11.96 -3.23
C ASP A 119 22.60 12.55 -4.52
N MET A 120 21.79 13.22 -5.36
CA MET A 120 22.27 13.97 -6.52
C MET A 120 23.38 14.98 -6.17
N PHE A 121 23.23 15.69 -5.05
CA PHE A 121 24.17 16.73 -4.65
C PHE A 121 25.39 16.13 -3.93
N THR A 122 25.17 15.10 -3.12
CA THR A 122 26.25 14.43 -2.40
C THR A 122 27.17 13.71 -3.38
N HIS A 123 26.62 13.09 -4.43
CA HIS A 123 27.42 12.45 -5.48
C HIS A 123 28.19 13.47 -6.31
N ASP A 124 27.67 14.66 -6.58
CA ASP A 124 28.45 15.71 -7.27
C ASP A 124 29.77 16.00 -6.55
N TYR A 125 29.73 16.14 -5.23
CA TYR A 125 30.93 16.28 -4.39
C TYR A 125 31.81 15.01 -4.40
N VAL A 126 31.23 13.81 -4.26
CA VAL A 126 32.00 12.55 -4.27
C VAL A 126 32.67 12.29 -5.62
N ASN A 127 32.04 12.70 -6.72
CA ASN A 127 32.53 12.52 -8.08
C ASN A 127 33.87 13.22 -8.34
N ASP A 128 34.13 14.35 -7.66
CA ASP A 128 35.41 15.06 -7.74
C ASP A 128 36.57 14.19 -7.24
N TYR A 129 36.32 13.31 -6.26
CA TYR A 129 37.32 12.37 -5.73
C TYR A 129 37.31 11.03 -6.48
N ALA A 130 36.12 10.52 -6.84
CA ALA A 130 35.96 9.23 -7.49
C ALA A 130 36.41 9.24 -8.97
N GLY A 131 36.33 10.40 -9.64
CA GLY A 131 36.64 10.57 -11.05
C GLY A 131 35.48 10.26 -11.99
N GLY A 132 34.24 10.26 -11.49
CA GLY A 132 33.02 10.03 -12.26
C GLY A 132 31.90 9.43 -11.41
N PRO A 133 30.67 9.36 -11.95
CA PRO A 133 29.48 8.86 -11.24
C PRO A 133 29.55 7.37 -10.94
N PHE A 134 28.84 6.95 -9.88
CA PHE A 134 28.69 5.54 -9.51
C PHE A 134 28.19 4.70 -10.72
N PRO A 135 28.94 3.67 -11.15
CA PRO A 135 28.60 2.90 -12.34
C PRO A 135 27.57 1.80 -12.04
N ASP A 136 26.77 1.47 -13.07
CA ASP A 136 25.89 0.30 -13.12
C ASP A 136 26.70 -1.00 -12.90
N ILE A 137 26.48 -1.66 -11.75
CA ILE A 137 27.23 -2.84 -11.30
C ILE A 137 27.00 -4.03 -12.24
N SER A 138 25.76 -4.25 -12.68
CA SER A 138 25.42 -5.34 -13.59
C SER A 138 26.16 -5.21 -14.92
N SER A 139 26.36 -3.97 -15.40
CA SER A 139 27.16 -3.70 -16.61
C SER A 139 28.65 -4.09 -16.48
N ILE A 140 29.18 -4.14 -15.25
CA ILE A 140 30.57 -4.51 -14.99
C ILE A 140 30.73 -6.02 -15.02
N ILE A 141 29.79 -6.71 -14.41
CA ILE A 141 29.86 -8.16 -14.19
C ILE A 141 29.55 -8.89 -15.49
N ASN A 142 28.53 -8.42 -16.21
CA ASN A 142 28.18 -8.96 -17.54
C ASN A 142 29.21 -8.63 -18.63
N ALA A 143 30.21 -7.79 -18.35
CA ALA A 143 31.30 -7.52 -19.28
C ALA A 143 32.43 -8.57 -19.21
N VAL A 144 32.39 -9.50 -18.24
CA VAL A 144 33.44 -10.49 -18.01
C VAL A 144 32.85 -11.89 -17.85
N ASP A 145 32.98 -12.70 -18.90
CA ASP A 145 32.51 -14.10 -18.87
C ASP A 145 33.33 -15.00 -17.93
N ASP A 146 34.63 -14.69 -17.78
CA ASP A 146 35.55 -15.47 -16.94
C ASP A 146 36.61 -14.56 -16.30
N TRP A 147 36.41 -14.26 -15.02
CA TRP A 147 37.32 -13.43 -14.23
C TRP A 147 38.74 -14.01 -14.13
N LYS A 148 38.94 -15.32 -14.34
CA LYS A 148 40.29 -15.91 -14.33
C LYS A 148 41.15 -15.50 -15.52
N LYS A 149 40.53 -14.96 -16.58
CA LYS A 149 41.22 -14.46 -17.80
C LYS A 149 41.51 -12.96 -17.78
N ILE A 150 41.09 -12.27 -16.72
CA ILE A 150 41.25 -10.82 -16.58
C ILE A 150 42.43 -10.52 -15.64
N SER A 151 43.25 -9.53 -16.00
CA SER A 151 44.29 -8.95 -15.15
C SER A 151 43.91 -7.55 -14.67
N LEU A 152 44.56 -7.07 -13.62
CA LEU A 152 44.31 -5.73 -13.05
C LEU A 152 44.51 -4.55 -14.03
N SER A 153 45.25 -4.77 -15.13
CA SER A 153 45.42 -3.78 -16.20
C SER A 153 44.17 -3.59 -17.08
N ASN A 154 43.13 -4.42 -16.95
CA ASN A 154 41.91 -4.30 -17.74
C ASN A 154 41.18 -2.98 -17.42
N PRO A 155 40.72 -2.21 -18.43
CA PRO A 155 40.00 -0.95 -18.22
C PRO A 155 38.76 -1.04 -17.31
N ILE A 156 38.16 -2.23 -17.15
CA ILE A 156 37.03 -2.45 -16.25
C ILE A 156 37.33 -2.03 -14.81
N PHE A 157 38.59 -2.19 -14.38
CA PHE A 157 39.03 -1.80 -13.04
C PHE A 157 39.01 -0.29 -12.80
N LYS A 158 38.90 0.54 -13.84
CA LYS A 158 38.60 1.97 -13.67
C LYS A 158 37.20 2.19 -13.09
N LYS A 159 36.21 1.41 -13.54
CA LYS A 159 34.85 1.45 -12.98
C LYS A 159 34.81 0.87 -11.57
N VAL A 160 35.53 -0.25 -11.33
CA VAL A 160 35.66 -0.85 -10.00
C VAL A 160 36.29 0.14 -9.01
N ARG A 161 37.33 0.87 -9.42
CA ARG A 161 37.94 1.94 -8.61
C ARG A 161 36.92 3.01 -8.21
N ILE A 162 36.09 3.47 -9.14
CA ILE A 162 35.05 4.48 -8.87
C ILE A 162 34.08 3.96 -7.79
N ILE A 163 33.63 2.70 -7.89
CA ILE A 163 32.76 2.06 -6.88
C ILE A 163 33.44 2.09 -5.51
N ILE A 164 34.70 1.65 -5.43
CA ILE A 164 35.41 1.55 -4.15
C ILE A 164 35.55 2.93 -3.49
N ILE A 165 35.85 3.98 -4.26
CA ILE A 165 35.99 5.34 -3.72
C ILE A 165 34.65 5.86 -3.18
N HIS A 166 33.54 5.66 -3.91
CA HIS A 166 32.21 5.99 -3.40
C HIS A 166 31.97 5.28 -2.08
N LEU A 167 32.02 3.95 -2.06
CA LEU A 167 31.79 3.16 -0.85
C LEU A 167 32.71 3.57 0.31
N ALA A 168 33.97 3.93 0.03
CA ALA A 168 34.94 4.33 1.05
C ALA A 168 34.60 5.71 1.67
N ILE A 169 34.33 6.71 0.84
CA ILE A 169 33.96 8.06 1.30
C ILE A 169 32.63 8.01 2.06
N GLU A 170 31.68 7.23 1.56
CA GLU A 170 30.36 7.02 2.15
C GLU A 170 30.42 6.30 3.50
N SER A 171 31.20 5.22 3.58
CA SER A 171 31.39 4.50 4.84
C SER A 171 32.14 5.36 5.85
N HIS A 172 33.07 6.20 5.41
CA HIS A 172 33.72 7.18 6.27
C HIS A 172 32.72 8.20 6.82
N LEU A 173 31.80 8.71 5.99
CA LEU A 173 30.72 9.62 6.40
C LEU A 173 29.83 8.99 7.49
N ASP A 174 29.35 7.77 7.26
CA ASP A 174 28.46 7.08 8.20
C ASP A 174 29.17 6.69 9.52
N ASN A 175 30.47 6.44 9.47
CA ASN A 175 31.28 6.20 10.67
C ASN A 175 31.53 7.47 11.50
N LEU A 176 31.60 8.63 10.85
CA LEU A 176 31.68 9.92 11.53
C LEU A 176 30.37 10.27 12.26
N ILE A 177 29.23 9.82 11.72
CA ILE A 177 27.93 9.94 12.38
C ILE A 177 27.85 8.91 13.53
N SER A 178 28.37 9.33 14.69
CA SER A 178 28.35 8.56 15.93
C SER A 178 26.96 8.57 16.59
N ASN A 179 26.54 7.44 17.17
CA ASN A 179 25.36 7.32 18.04
C ASN A 179 25.50 8.05 19.40
N ASP A 180 26.55 8.85 19.58
CA ASP A 180 26.93 9.49 20.85
C ASP A 180 25.95 10.58 21.32
N LYS A 181 24.92 10.90 20.52
CA LYS A 181 23.79 11.73 20.90
C LYS A 181 22.56 10.83 21.11
N PRO A 182 22.22 10.48 22.37
CA PRO A 182 21.08 9.62 22.69
C PRO A 182 19.73 10.15 22.20
N GLU A 183 19.64 11.45 21.88
CA GLU A 183 18.42 12.06 21.36
C GLU A 183 18.15 11.84 19.86
N ASP A 184 19.18 11.49 19.07
CA ASP A 184 19.03 11.31 17.63
C ASP A 184 18.50 9.88 17.36
N ASP A 185 17.22 9.80 17.02
CA ASP A 185 16.56 8.53 16.73
C ASP A 185 16.73 8.16 15.25
N PHE A 186 17.39 7.02 15.02
CA PHE A 186 17.72 6.45 13.72
C PHE A 186 16.81 5.28 13.32
N ARG A 187 15.78 4.96 14.11
CA ARG A 187 14.86 3.87 13.78
C ARG A 187 14.11 4.16 12.49
N ILE A 188 14.01 3.15 11.64
CA ILE A 188 13.28 3.15 10.38
C ILE A 188 12.19 2.08 10.41
N ASP A 189 11.11 2.36 9.70
CA ASP A 189 10.06 1.38 9.37
C ASP A 189 9.82 1.42 7.86
N ILE A 190 9.24 0.35 7.31
CA ILE A 190 8.87 0.25 5.89
C ILE A 190 7.39 -0.09 5.72
N PRO A 191 6.69 0.54 4.77
CA PRO A 191 5.32 0.19 4.45
C PRO A 191 5.32 -0.98 3.45
N ILE A 192 5.24 -2.22 3.96
CA ILE A 192 5.35 -3.45 3.15
C ILE A 192 4.30 -3.47 2.03
N SER A 193 3.04 -3.15 2.33
CA SER A 193 1.95 -3.09 1.35
C SER A 193 2.25 -2.11 0.22
N PHE A 194 2.79 -0.93 0.57
CA PHE A 194 3.15 0.10 -0.41
C PHE A 194 4.35 -0.31 -1.27
N LEU A 195 5.40 -0.87 -0.68
CA LEU A 195 6.54 -1.41 -1.41
C LEU A 195 6.12 -2.54 -2.35
N ARG A 196 5.24 -3.43 -1.89
CA ARG A 196 4.65 -4.50 -2.72
C ARG A 196 3.86 -3.92 -3.89
N THR A 197 3.00 -2.93 -3.63
CA THR A 197 2.22 -2.24 -4.67
C THR A 197 3.13 -1.56 -5.70
N CYS A 198 4.28 -1.05 -5.27
CA CYS A 198 5.27 -0.41 -6.12
C CYS A 198 6.13 -1.40 -6.90
N PHE A 199 6.51 -2.54 -6.33
CA PHE A 199 7.60 -3.35 -6.88
C PHE A 199 7.30 -4.84 -6.99
N ALA A 200 6.35 -5.36 -6.22
CA ALA A 200 6.13 -6.81 -6.05
C ALA A 200 4.69 -7.27 -6.34
N THR A 201 4.14 -6.78 -7.46
CA THR A 201 2.92 -7.31 -8.10
C THR A 201 3.18 -7.50 -9.59
N ARG A 202 2.37 -8.29 -10.30
CA ARG A 202 2.56 -8.46 -11.75
C ARG A 202 2.52 -7.14 -12.52
N ASP A 203 1.56 -6.27 -12.20
CA ASP A 203 1.46 -4.93 -12.80
C ASP A 203 2.71 -4.10 -12.48
N ALA A 204 3.19 -4.16 -11.23
CA ALA A 204 4.41 -3.48 -10.83
C ALA A 204 5.63 -3.99 -11.62
N VAL A 205 5.84 -5.30 -11.74
CA VAL A 205 6.96 -5.86 -12.51
C VAL A 205 6.88 -5.42 -13.97
N ILE A 206 5.71 -5.49 -14.60
CA ILE A 206 5.51 -5.03 -15.99
C ILE A 206 5.89 -3.55 -16.13
N LYS A 207 5.36 -2.69 -15.26
CA LYS A 207 5.59 -1.23 -15.34
C LYS A 207 7.04 -0.87 -15.04
N THR A 208 7.64 -1.50 -14.03
CA THR A 208 9.04 -1.27 -13.66
C THR A 208 10.00 -1.80 -14.71
N ASN A 209 9.74 -2.93 -15.37
CA ASN A 209 10.54 -3.38 -16.52
C ASN A 209 10.50 -2.37 -17.68
N VAL A 210 9.35 -1.76 -17.95
CA VAL A 210 9.27 -0.65 -18.94
C VAL A 210 10.12 0.54 -18.49
N LEU A 211 10.10 0.91 -17.20
CA LEU A 211 10.97 1.96 -16.67
C LEU A 211 12.46 1.61 -16.78
N LYS A 212 12.82 0.33 -16.59
CA LYS A 212 14.17 -0.23 -16.79
C LYS A 212 14.59 -0.28 -18.27
N GLY A 213 13.69 0.00 -19.21
CA GLY A 213 13.94 -0.15 -20.65
C GLY A 213 13.94 -1.60 -21.15
N LYS A 214 13.39 -2.54 -20.35
CA LYS A 214 13.21 -3.95 -20.69
C LYS A 214 11.80 -4.18 -21.29
N PRO A 215 11.63 -5.11 -22.24
CA PRO A 215 10.33 -5.39 -22.83
C PRO A 215 9.44 -6.23 -21.89
N GLY A 216 8.45 -5.59 -21.25
CA GLY A 216 7.34 -6.26 -20.58
C GLY A 216 7.73 -7.23 -19.46
N PHE A 217 6.92 -8.28 -19.26
CA PHE A 217 7.19 -9.34 -18.30
C PHE A 217 8.02 -10.44 -18.97
N SER A 218 9.28 -10.62 -18.59
CA SER A 218 10.13 -11.70 -19.07
C SER A 218 11.00 -12.22 -17.93
N LEU A 219 10.83 -13.48 -17.56
CA LEU A 219 11.70 -14.12 -16.58
C LEU A 219 13.13 -14.14 -17.12
N GLY A 220 14.02 -13.35 -16.50
CA GLY A 220 15.47 -13.42 -16.74
C GLY A 220 16.06 -14.69 -16.13
N GLU A 221 17.34 -14.97 -16.43
CA GLU A 221 18.08 -16.01 -15.69
C GLU A 221 18.22 -15.56 -14.22
N LEU A 222 18.13 -16.47 -13.25
CA LEU A 222 18.26 -16.18 -11.81
C LEU A 222 19.59 -15.48 -11.42
N THR A 223 20.53 -15.43 -12.36
CA THR A 223 21.80 -14.71 -12.30
C THR A 223 21.66 -13.19 -12.50
N ASP A 224 20.48 -12.69 -12.90
CA ASP A 224 20.19 -11.26 -13.14
C ASP A 224 19.68 -10.50 -11.89
N PHE A 225 19.70 -11.12 -10.70
CA PHE A 225 19.25 -10.54 -9.43
C PHE A 225 17.77 -10.12 -9.40
N ASN A 226 16.95 -10.77 -10.20
CA ASN A 226 15.53 -10.50 -10.33
C ASN A 226 14.70 -11.28 -9.29
N PHE A 227 15.21 -11.47 -8.06
CA PHE A 227 14.61 -12.33 -7.04
C PHE A 227 13.16 -11.96 -6.73
N LEU A 228 12.89 -10.66 -6.53
CA LEU A 228 11.54 -10.16 -6.30
C LEU A 228 10.62 -10.38 -7.50
N GLU A 229 11.11 -10.19 -8.72
CA GLU A 229 10.38 -10.52 -9.95
C GLU A 229 10.11 -12.03 -10.08
N CYS A 230 11.05 -12.88 -9.67
CA CYS A 230 10.83 -14.32 -9.58
C CYS A 230 9.73 -14.63 -8.56
N PHE A 231 9.77 -14.07 -7.35
CA PHE A 231 8.72 -14.27 -6.33
C PHE A 231 7.33 -13.94 -6.86
N VAL A 232 7.19 -12.79 -7.52
CA VAL A 232 5.94 -12.38 -8.17
C VAL A 232 5.52 -13.33 -9.28
N TYR A 233 6.45 -13.77 -10.13
CA TYR A 233 6.13 -14.62 -11.27
C TYR A 233 5.39 -15.90 -10.87
N TYR A 234 5.92 -16.65 -9.91
CA TYR A 234 5.33 -17.94 -9.58
C TYR A 234 4.08 -17.80 -8.72
N TYR A 235 4.01 -16.80 -7.84
CA TYR A 235 2.77 -16.45 -7.15
C TYR A 235 1.63 -16.22 -8.15
N GLU A 236 1.87 -15.40 -9.17
CA GLU A 236 0.88 -15.07 -10.20
C GLU A 236 0.56 -16.26 -11.12
N ALA A 237 1.54 -17.12 -11.40
CA ALA A 237 1.31 -18.35 -12.15
C ALA A 237 0.37 -19.31 -11.40
N LEU A 238 0.46 -19.38 -10.07
CA LEU A 238 -0.44 -20.18 -9.24
C LEU A 238 -1.84 -19.58 -9.16
N LEU A 239 -1.96 -18.26 -8.99
CA LEU A 239 -3.24 -17.56 -9.10
C LEU A 239 -3.92 -17.81 -10.45
N ALA A 240 -3.16 -17.73 -11.54
CA ALA A 240 -3.67 -18.00 -12.88
C ALA A 240 -4.15 -19.46 -13.03
N LYS A 241 -3.37 -20.44 -12.54
CA LYS A 241 -3.75 -21.87 -12.55
C LYS A 241 -5.03 -22.12 -11.74
N ASN A 242 -5.17 -21.50 -10.56
CA ASN A 242 -6.35 -21.61 -9.72
C ASN A 242 -7.59 -20.98 -10.39
N ALA A 243 -7.44 -19.82 -11.03
CA ALA A 243 -8.54 -19.12 -11.71
C ALA A 243 -9.18 -19.91 -12.86
N VAL A 244 -8.45 -20.86 -13.49
CA VAL A 244 -8.99 -21.73 -14.56
C VAL A 244 -9.59 -23.05 -14.03
N GLY A 245 -9.74 -23.20 -12.71
CA GLY A 245 -10.25 -24.41 -12.07
C GLY A 245 -9.19 -25.51 -11.85
N GLY A 246 -7.92 -25.14 -11.82
CA GLY A 246 -6.82 -26.06 -11.50
C GLY A 246 -6.82 -26.48 -10.02
N SER A 247 -6.27 -27.65 -9.72
CA SER A 247 -6.13 -28.22 -8.38
C SER A 247 -4.98 -27.59 -7.56
N VAL A 248 -4.84 -26.27 -7.59
CA VAL A 248 -3.85 -25.54 -6.80
C VAL A 248 -4.48 -25.14 -5.48
N SER A 249 -3.89 -25.56 -4.36
CA SER A 249 -4.39 -25.23 -3.02
C SER A 249 -4.26 -23.73 -2.74
N PHE A 250 -5.21 -23.18 -1.98
CA PHE A 250 -5.10 -21.82 -1.44
C PHE A 250 -3.93 -21.67 -0.47
N SER A 251 -3.53 -22.76 0.21
CA SER A 251 -2.32 -22.78 1.05
C SER A 251 -1.07 -22.46 0.24
N ASP A 252 -0.93 -23.09 -0.93
CA ASP A 252 0.25 -22.91 -1.79
C ASP A 252 0.31 -21.48 -2.34
N ILE A 253 -0.84 -20.88 -2.63
CA ILE A 253 -0.93 -19.47 -3.07
C ILE A 253 -0.57 -18.52 -1.94
N THR A 254 -1.07 -18.79 -0.73
CA THR A 254 -0.83 -17.96 0.47
C THR A 254 0.65 -18.03 0.87
N GLU A 255 1.23 -19.23 0.95
CA GLU A 255 2.66 -19.42 1.24
C GLU A 255 3.53 -18.65 0.23
N ARG A 256 3.12 -18.62 -1.04
CA ARG A 256 3.82 -17.90 -2.12
C ARG A 256 3.75 -16.40 -1.99
N GLU A 257 2.61 -15.89 -1.52
CA GLU A 257 2.45 -14.48 -1.17
C GLU A 257 3.34 -14.10 0.01
N GLU A 258 3.39 -14.95 1.04
CA GLU A 258 4.19 -14.75 2.24
C GLU A 258 5.69 -14.60 1.91
N TYR A 259 6.24 -15.35 0.94
CA TYR A 259 7.66 -15.14 0.53
C TYR A 259 7.94 -13.73 0.01
N ILE A 260 6.99 -13.09 -0.69
CA ILE A 260 7.15 -11.70 -1.17
C ILE A 260 7.21 -10.75 0.03
N GLU A 261 6.31 -10.92 0.99
CA GLU A 261 6.24 -10.06 2.17
C GLU A 261 7.43 -10.29 3.12
N MET A 262 7.83 -11.54 3.33
CA MET A 262 9.02 -11.91 4.10
C MET A 262 10.29 -11.35 3.46
N TRP A 263 10.42 -11.36 2.13
CA TRP A 263 11.55 -10.74 1.44
C TRP A 263 11.66 -9.26 1.76
N LEU A 264 10.56 -8.52 1.57
CA LEU A 264 10.52 -7.08 1.84
C LEU A 264 10.76 -6.79 3.34
N LYS A 265 10.15 -7.57 4.24
CA LYS A 265 10.35 -7.46 5.70
C LYS A 265 11.82 -7.69 6.07
N THR A 266 12.43 -8.75 5.56
CA THR A 266 13.84 -9.10 5.83
C THR A 266 14.78 -7.99 5.36
N TRP A 267 14.51 -7.36 4.20
CA TRP A 267 15.26 -6.19 3.76
C TRP A 267 15.06 -4.96 4.65
N GLY A 268 13.86 -4.74 5.18
CA GLY A 268 13.58 -3.71 6.19
C GLY A 268 14.39 -3.90 7.47
N GLU A 269 14.39 -5.12 8.00
CA GLU A 269 15.15 -5.48 9.21
C GLU A 269 16.65 -5.42 8.98
N PHE A 270 17.13 -5.92 7.84
CA PHE A 270 18.51 -5.80 7.40
C PHE A 270 18.94 -4.33 7.30
N ALA A 271 18.11 -3.46 6.73
CA ALA A 271 18.40 -2.03 6.62
C ALA A 271 18.49 -1.36 8.00
N GLN A 272 17.57 -1.68 8.93
CA GLN A 272 17.65 -1.21 10.31
C GLN A 272 18.93 -1.72 10.99
N ARG A 273 19.28 -3.00 10.81
CA ARG A 273 20.50 -3.57 11.37
C ARG A 273 21.76 -2.92 10.78
N ALA A 274 21.74 -2.59 9.49
CA ALA A 274 22.82 -1.90 8.80
C ALA A 274 23.00 -0.47 9.31
N VAL A 275 21.90 0.23 9.66
CA VAL A 275 21.95 1.53 10.34
C VAL A 275 22.61 1.39 11.72
N ASP A 276 22.24 0.37 12.49
CA ASP A 276 22.70 0.21 13.88
C ASP A 276 24.14 -0.28 14.01
N LYS A 277 24.55 -1.23 13.16
CA LYS A 277 25.80 -1.98 13.29
C LYS A 277 26.69 -1.93 12.05
N GLY A 278 26.22 -1.32 10.97
CA GLY A 278 26.91 -1.35 9.68
C GLY A 278 26.52 -2.55 8.83
N VAL A 279 26.68 -2.41 7.52
CA VAL A 279 26.27 -3.39 6.50
C VAL A 279 26.93 -4.75 6.69
N SER A 280 28.22 -4.80 7.05
CA SER A 280 28.94 -6.07 7.18
C SER A 280 28.36 -6.94 8.31
N THR A 281 28.08 -6.35 9.47
CA THR A 281 27.43 -7.06 10.58
C THR A 281 26.00 -7.43 10.21
N ALA A 282 25.24 -6.52 9.59
CA ALA A 282 23.89 -6.83 9.12
C ALA A 282 23.88 -8.01 8.13
N TRP A 283 24.85 -8.07 7.23
CA TRP A 283 24.98 -9.19 6.29
C TRP A 283 25.26 -10.48 7.02
N SER A 284 26.23 -10.50 7.93
CA SER A 284 26.51 -11.70 8.74
C SER A 284 25.31 -12.17 9.56
N ASP A 285 24.44 -11.26 10.00
CA ASP A 285 23.29 -11.59 10.84
C ASP A 285 22.10 -12.11 10.02
N TYR A 286 21.94 -11.68 8.76
CA TYR A 286 20.76 -11.98 7.92
C TYR A 286 21.07 -12.80 6.66
N GLU A 287 22.34 -13.13 6.39
CA GLU A 287 22.74 -13.93 5.21
C GLU A 287 21.99 -15.25 5.16
N SER A 288 21.88 -15.95 6.30
CA SER A 288 21.10 -17.19 6.39
C SER A 288 19.64 -16.98 6.04
N ASP A 289 19.01 -15.90 6.51
CA ASP A 289 17.59 -15.64 6.26
C ASP A 289 17.32 -15.40 4.78
N PHE A 290 18.15 -14.61 4.09
CA PHE A 290 18.01 -14.40 2.66
C PHE A 290 18.23 -15.67 1.86
N ILE A 291 19.25 -16.45 2.21
CA ILE A 291 19.56 -17.71 1.54
C ILE A 291 18.47 -18.74 1.78
N ASP A 292 17.98 -18.87 3.01
CA ASP A 292 16.94 -19.81 3.38
C ASP A 292 15.61 -19.42 2.73
N LEU A 293 15.25 -18.12 2.65
CA LEU A 293 14.10 -17.65 1.88
C LEU A 293 14.18 -18.06 0.41
N LEU A 294 15.33 -17.81 -0.22
CA LEU A 294 15.57 -18.18 -1.62
C LEU A 294 15.54 -19.71 -1.82
N ALA A 295 16.18 -20.47 -0.94
CA ALA A 295 16.24 -21.92 -1.01
C ALA A 295 14.86 -22.55 -0.80
N ASN A 296 14.14 -22.16 0.26
CA ASN A 296 12.76 -22.59 0.53
C ASN A 296 11.83 -22.28 -0.65
N TYR A 297 11.95 -21.07 -1.20
CA TYR A 297 11.17 -20.66 -2.36
C TYR A 297 11.47 -21.52 -3.60
N LEU A 298 12.74 -21.75 -3.92
CA LEU A 298 13.15 -22.56 -5.06
C LEU A 298 12.74 -24.03 -4.90
N CYS A 299 12.88 -24.60 -3.70
CA CYS A 299 12.57 -25.99 -3.38
C CYS A 299 11.07 -26.33 -3.44
N SER A 300 10.19 -25.36 -3.21
CA SER A 300 8.75 -25.59 -3.17
C SER A 300 8.08 -25.38 -4.54
N SER A 301 8.79 -24.92 -5.56
CA SER A 301 8.26 -24.72 -6.92
C SER A 301 8.21 -26.04 -7.71
N GLU A 302 7.27 -26.19 -8.66
CA GLU A 302 7.24 -27.32 -9.61
C GLU A 302 8.54 -27.38 -10.45
N LEU A 303 9.24 -26.24 -10.56
CA LEU A 303 10.59 -26.13 -11.12
C LEU A 303 11.64 -26.86 -10.26
N ALA A 304 11.45 -27.09 -8.96
CA ALA A 304 12.39 -27.81 -8.10
C ALA A 304 12.77 -29.22 -8.62
N ARG A 305 11.87 -29.89 -9.35
CA ARG A 305 12.21 -31.15 -10.06
C ARG A 305 13.17 -30.94 -11.23
N ASN A 306 13.08 -29.82 -11.92
CA ASN A 306 13.91 -29.47 -13.09
C ASN A 306 15.18 -28.68 -12.70
N THR A 307 15.11 -27.87 -11.64
CA THR A 307 16.26 -27.18 -11.03
C THR A 307 17.17 -28.18 -10.33
N TRP A 308 16.64 -29.26 -9.75
CA TRP A 308 17.45 -30.39 -9.29
C TRP A 308 18.16 -31.08 -10.46
N GLU A 309 17.52 -31.28 -11.62
CA GLU A 309 18.22 -31.76 -12.83
C GLU A 309 19.33 -30.78 -13.28
N PHE A 310 19.10 -29.47 -13.20
CA PHE A 310 20.08 -28.43 -13.54
C PHE A 310 21.26 -28.36 -12.55
N VAL A 311 21.00 -28.41 -11.24
CA VAL A 311 22.01 -28.41 -10.17
C VAL A 311 22.79 -29.74 -10.17
N SER A 312 22.13 -30.88 -10.43
CA SER A 312 22.79 -32.18 -10.59
C SER A 312 23.70 -32.25 -11.81
N SER A 313 23.47 -31.44 -12.86
CA SER A 313 24.38 -31.35 -14.00
C SER A 313 25.68 -30.58 -13.67
N ALA A 314 25.68 -29.81 -12.58
CA ALA A 314 26.85 -29.11 -12.05
C ALA A 314 27.56 -29.88 -10.92
N ALA A 315 26.89 -30.88 -10.32
CA ALA A 315 27.45 -31.81 -9.35
C ALA A 315 27.69 -33.17 -10.01
N ASP A 316 28.90 -33.40 -10.54
CA ASP A 316 29.34 -34.63 -11.23
C ASP A 316 29.34 -35.92 -10.37
N VAL A 317 28.62 -35.96 -9.24
CA VAL A 317 28.64 -37.07 -8.29
C VAL A 317 27.25 -37.23 -7.68
N ILE A 318 26.39 -38.03 -8.30
CA ILE A 318 25.45 -38.99 -7.69
C ILE A 318 24.52 -39.47 -8.82
N SER A 319 24.94 -40.54 -9.49
CA SER A 319 24.01 -41.40 -10.21
C SER A 319 23.33 -42.32 -9.19
N ASP A 320 22.00 -42.36 -9.18
CA ASP A 320 21.14 -43.36 -8.52
C ASP A 320 20.79 -43.21 -7.02
N ILE A 321 20.39 -42.03 -6.51
CA ILE A 321 19.76 -41.95 -5.16
C ILE A 321 18.54 -41.02 -5.13
N SER A 322 17.52 -41.44 -4.37
CA SER A 322 16.36 -40.68 -3.90
C SER A 322 16.70 -39.26 -3.45
N ILE A 323 15.79 -38.31 -3.69
CA ILE A 323 15.90 -36.88 -3.30
C ILE A 323 16.50 -36.78 -1.88
N PRO A 324 17.68 -36.13 -1.71
CA PRO A 324 18.29 -35.99 -0.41
C PRO A 324 17.41 -35.13 0.52
N PRO A 325 17.53 -35.29 1.86
CA PRO A 325 16.81 -34.46 2.83
C PRO A 325 17.07 -32.96 2.60
N PHE A 326 16.05 -32.15 2.89
CA PHE A 326 16.01 -30.71 2.63
C PHE A 326 17.30 -29.95 3.04
N ASP A 327 17.86 -30.29 4.19
CA ASP A 327 19.07 -29.64 4.73
C ASP A 327 20.29 -29.79 3.81
N ILE A 328 20.41 -30.89 3.06
CA ILE A 328 21.50 -31.12 2.10
C ILE A 328 21.30 -30.27 0.85
N ILE A 329 20.05 -30.19 0.36
CA ILE A 329 19.69 -29.38 -0.80
C ILE A 329 19.88 -27.90 -0.50
N ALA A 330 19.50 -27.46 0.70
CA ALA A 330 19.67 -26.09 1.16
C ALA A 330 21.15 -25.69 1.12
N GLU A 331 22.05 -26.46 1.74
CA GLU A 331 23.51 -26.20 1.75
C GLU A 331 24.13 -26.16 0.35
N GLU A 332 23.74 -27.05 -0.56
CA GLU A 332 24.20 -27.00 -1.96
C GLU A 332 23.72 -25.75 -2.70
N ILE A 333 22.47 -25.31 -2.44
CA ILE A 333 21.94 -24.05 -2.97
C ILE A 333 22.68 -22.85 -2.36
N LYS A 334 23.02 -22.87 -1.06
CA LYS A 334 23.80 -21.80 -0.42
C LYS A 334 25.15 -21.62 -1.11
N GLU A 335 25.87 -22.71 -1.30
CA GLU A 335 27.17 -22.72 -1.98
C GLU A 335 27.05 -22.29 -3.45
N TRP A 336 25.98 -22.70 -4.13
CA TRP A 336 25.70 -22.25 -5.49
C TRP A 336 25.45 -20.74 -5.55
N ILE A 337 24.62 -20.18 -4.66
CA ILE A 337 24.34 -18.74 -4.58
C ILE A 337 25.64 -17.98 -4.32
N LYS A 338 26.42 -18.38 -3.30
CA LYS A 338 27.73 -17.76 -3.00
C LYS A 338 28.62 -17.74 -4.24
N LYS A 339 28.78 -18.88 -4.90
CA LYS A 339 29.73 -19.05 -6.02
C LYS A 339 29.29 -18.39 -7.33
N LYS A 340 27.99 -18.47 -7.66
CA LYS A 340 27.46 -18.05 -8.97
C LYS A 340 26.85 -16.66 -8.97
N ILE A 341 26.34 -16.21 -7.82
CA ILE A 341 25.64 -14.93 -7.70
C ILE A 341 26.55 -13.94 -6.99
N LEU A 342 26.96 -14.20 -5.74
CA LEU A 342 27.64 -13.18 -4.92
C LEU A 342 29.13 -13.00 -5.27
N PHE A 343 29.85 -14.09 -5.50
CA PHE A 343 31.30 -14.04 -5.71
C PHE A 343 31.76 -13.25 -6.94
N PRO A 344 31.05 -13.29 -8.10
CA PRO A 344 31.34 -12.39 -9.22
C PRO A 344 31.35 -10.89 -8.89
N TYR A 345 30.64 -10.47 -7.84
CA TYR A 345 30.56 -9.07 -7.38
C TYR A 345 31.72 -8.71 -6.47
N VAL A 346 32.05 -9.61 -5.55
CA VAL A 346 33.08 -9.41 -4.53
C VAL A 346 34.48 -9.55 -5.12
N ARG A 347 34.70 -10.51 -6.01
CA ARG A 347 36.00 -10.80 -6.63
C ARG A 347 36.68 -9.57 -7.25
N PRO A 348 36.05 -8.77 -8.13
CA PRO A 348 36.72 -7.60 -8.72
C PRO A 348 37.12 -6.56 -7.67
N ILE A 349 36.29 -6.36 -6.64
CA ILE A 349 36.58 -5.41 -5.57
C ILE A 349 37.79 -5.88 -4.77
N ALA A 350 37.77 -7.14 -4.32
CA ALA A 350 38.89 -7.76 -3.59
C ALA A 350 40.19 -7.77 -4.41
N ALA A 351 40.11 -8.07 -5.71
CA ALA A 351 41.26 -8.03 -6.62
C ALA A 351 41.90 -6.63 -6.65
N TYR A 352 41.07 -5.60 -6.83
CA TYR A 352 41.56 -4.23 -6.92
C TYR A 352 42.20 -3.77 -5.61
N ILE A 353 41.54 -4.00 -4.47
CA ILE A 353 41.99 -3.54 -3.15
C ILE A 353 43.27 -4.27 -2.71
N THR A 354 43.37 -5.57 -2.96
CA THR A 354 44.54 -6.37 -2.56
C THR A 354 45.69 -6.30 -3.56
N GLY A 355 45.48 -5.72 -4.75
CA GLY A 355 46.46 -5.73 -5.84
C GLY A 355 46.76 -7.14 -6.39
N ARG A 356 45.91 -8.13 -6.10
CA ARG A 356 46.02 -9.51 -6.61
C ARG A 356 45.20 -9.66 -7.88
N ASP A 357 45.77 -10.33 -8.88
CA ASP A 357 45.00 -10.67 -10.09
C ASP A 357 43.77 -11.52 -9.72
N PRO A 358 42.59 -11.26 -10.33
CA PRO A 358 41.34 -11.95 -10.00
C PRO A 358 41.39 -13.48 -10.06
N LYS A 359 42.27 -14.05 -10.89
CA LYS A 359 42.47 -15.50 -11.02
C LYS A 359 43.03 -16.19 -9.77
N TYR A 360 43.57 -15.42 -8.82
CA TYR A 360 44.08 -15.90 -7.54
C TYR A 360 43.09 -15.70 -6.39
N ILE A 361 41.89 -15.22 -6.68
CA ILE A 361 40.80 -15.02 -5.72
C ILE A 361 39.70 -15.99 -6.11
N ASP A 362 39.76 -17.17 -5.50
CA ASP A 362 38.89 -18.31 -5.79
C ASP A 362 37.91 -18.66 -4.65
N ASP A 363 38.05 -18.00 -3.50
CA ASP A 363 37.23 -18.18 -2.32
C ASP A 363 36.43 -16.90 -1.99
N TYR A 364 35.13 -17.06 -1.70
CA TYR A 364 34.23 -15.94 -1.42
C TYR A 364 34.52 -15.32 -0.05
N ASP A 365 34.70 -16.13 0.98
CA ASP A 365 34.90 -15.67 2.36
C ASP A 365 36.24 -14.93 2.47
N GLU A 366 37.32 -15.45 1.86
CA GLU A 366 38.63 -14.77 1.79
C GLU A 366 38.54 -13.40 1.08
N ALA A 367 37.75 -13.33 0.01
CA ALA A 367 37.55 -12.09 -0.73
C ALA A 367 36.77 -11.06 0.11
N MET A 368 35.72 -11.51 0.83
CA MET A 368 34.95 -10.67 1.74
C MET A 368 35.80 -10.18 2.92
N ASP A 369 36.54 -11.05 3.58
CA ASP A 369 37.45 -10.70 4.68
C ASP A 369 38.48 -9.65 4.24
N SER A 370 39.02 -9.81 3.03
CA SER A 370 39.95 -8.84 2.44
C SER A 370 39.31 -7.45 2.27
N ILE A 371 38.04 -7.39 1.82
CA ILE A 371 37.32 -6.12 1.69
C ILE A 371 37.07 -5.52 3.07
N VAL A 372 36.56 -6.31 4.03
CA VAL A 372 36.24 -5.86 5.38
C VAL A 372 37.48 -5.27 6.08
N ASP A 373 38.64 -5.95 6.02
CA ASP A 373 39.90 -5.45 6.63
C ASP A 373 40.29 -4.06 6.11
N HIS A 374 40.09 -3.80 4.81
CA HIS A 374 40.43 -2.51 4.22
C HIS A 374 39.40 -1.43 4.57
N PHE A 375 38.11 -1.75 4.57
CA PHE A 375 37.06 -0.78 4.89
C PHE A 375 37.00 -0.40 6.38
N ILE A 376 37.46 -1.28 7.30
CA ILE A 376 37.64 -0.94 8.72
C ILE A 376 38.76 0.09 8.94
N ASN A 377 39.68 0.22 7.98
CA ASN A 377 40.81 1.14 8.06
C ASN A 377 40.78 2.17 6.90
N PRO A 378 39.92 3.21 6.94
CA PRO A 378 39.75 4.16 5.84
C PRO A 378 41.05 4.80 5.34
N SER A 379 41.97 5.17 6.24
CA SER A 379 43.27 5.74 5.87
C SER A 379 44.12 4.77 5.04
N LYS A 380 44.10 3.47 5.39
CA LYS A 380 44.80 2.40 4.65
C LYS A 380 44.16 2.19 3.28
N LEU A 381 42.83 2.23 3.21
CA LEU A 381 42.08 2.10 1.96
C LEU A 381 42.30 3.31 1.04
N PHE A 382 42.18 4.54 1.52
CA PHE A 382 42.42 5.73 0.69
C PHE A 382 43.85 5.78 0.16
N LEU A 383 44.83 5.42 1.00
CA LEU A 383 46.22 5.28 0.57
C LEU A 383 46.36 4.22 -0.53
N SER A 384 45.72 3.05 -0.41
CA SER A 384 45.77 2.01 -1.45
C SER A 384 45.10 2.43 -2.77
N LEU A 385 44.19 3.39 -2.72
CA LEU A 385 43.51 3.99 -3.88
C LEU A 385 44.27 5.17 -4.51
N GLY A 386 45.42 5.56 -3.92
CA GLY A 386 46.22 6.72 -4.34
C GLY A 386 45.60 8.07 -3.95
N LEU A 387 44.83 8.10 -2.86
CA LEU A 387 44.15 9.29 -2.31
C LEU A 387 44.79 9.69 -0.97
N ASP A 388 46.02 10.21 -1.05
CA ASP A 388 46.82 10.55 0.13
C ASP A 388 46.14 11.61 1.02
N ASN A 389 46.04 11.33 2.33
CA ASN A 389 45.44 12.22 3.34
C ASN A 389 43.98 12.64 3.06
N LEU A 390 43.24 11.85 2.26
CA LEU A 390 41.84 12.15 2.00
C LEU A 390 40.99 12.06 3.27
N ASP A 391 41.22 11.06 4.13
CA ASP A 391 40.61 10.95 5.45
C ASP A 391 40.75 12.23 6.29
N GLN A 392 41.95 12.80 6.38
CA GLN A 392 42.19 14.06 7.12
C GLN A 392 41.51 15.25 6.45
N THR A 393 41.42 15.23 5.12
CA THR A 393 40.73 16.27 4.34
C THR A 393 39.23 16.21 4.60
N LEU A 394 38.64 15.01 4.51
CA LEU A 394 37.25 14.76 4.82
C LEU A 394 36.98 15.12 6.29
N GLU A 395 37.73 14.63 7.27
CA GLU A 395 37.59 15.01 8.68
C GLU A 395 37.69 16.52 8.91
N LYS A 396 38.51 17.25 8.16
CA LYS A 396 38.61 18.71 8.27
C LYS A 396 37.40 19.42 7.67
N GLU A 397 36.95 18.99 6.49
CA GLU A 397 35.79 19.56 5.79
C GLU A 397 34.49 19.21 6.51
N TRP A 398 34.44 18.02 7.12
CA TRP A 398 33.27 17.38 7.68
C TRP A 398 33.21 17.42 9.21
N GLY A 399 34.33 17.62 9.92
CA GLY A 399 34.47 17.43 11.38
C GLY A 399 33.59 18.31 12.28
N GLY A 400 32.70 19.12 11.69
CA GLY A 400 31.59 19.76 12.39
C GLY A 400 30.26 19.80 11.63
N PHE A 401 30.11 19.14 10.47
CA PHE A 401 28.77 18.94 9.87
C PHE A 401 27.91 18.19 10.92
N TRP A 402 26.58 18.29 10.91
CA TRP A 402 25.69 17.68 11.93
C TRP A 402 25.83 18.13 13.42
N LYS A 403 26.85 18.91 13.82
CA LYS A 403 27.00 19.37 15.22
C LYS A 403 25.98 20.44 15.62
N LYS A 404 25.46 21.20 14.65
CA LYS A 404 24.43 22.22 14.87
C LYS A 404 23.05 21.67 14.56
N LYS A 405 22.08 21.91 15.45
CA LYS A 405 20.69 21.39 15.36
C LYS A 405 19.80 22.08 14.30
N ASP A 406 20.33 23.01 13.50
CA ASP A 406 19.54 23.85 12.61
C ASP A 406 19.95 23.67 11.13
N CYS A 407 18.97 23.62 10.24
CA CYS A 407 19.20 23.44 8.80
C CYS A 407 19.97 24.61 8.13
N PHE A 408 19.98 25.82 8.71
CA PHE A 408 20.63 26.99 8.09
C PHE A 408 22.10 27.14 8.43
N ASP A 409 22.45 26.82 9.67
CA ASP A 409 23.75 27.08 10.24
C ASP A 409 24.65 25.85 10.15
N GLN A 410 24.56 25.09 9.05
CA GLN A 410 25.46 23.97 8.82
C GLN A 410 26.84 24.50 8.39
N PRO A 411 27.94 24.09 9.05
CA PRO A 411 29.28 24.59 8.75
C PRO A 411 29.84 24.04 7.44
N PHE A 412 29.31 22.92 6.95
CA PHE A 412 29.66 22.33 5.66
C PHE A 412 28.62 22.77 4.61
N LEU A 413 29.09 23.51 3.60
CA LEU A 413 28.23 24.19 2.62
C LEU A 413 27.47 23.19 1.75
N GLU A 414 28.11 22.10 1.39
CA GLU A 414 27.58 21.04 0.55
C GLU A 414 26.42 20.33 1.24
N PHE A 415 26.55 20.06 2.54
CA PHE A 415 25.45 19.52 3.34
C PHE A 415 24.28 20.52 3.47
N LYS A 416 24.58 21.81 3.66
CA LYS A 416 23.54 22.85 3.62
C LYS A 416 22.78 22.86 2.28
N ARG A 417 23.49 22.71 1.16
CA ARG A 417 22.88 22.61 -0.18
C ARG A 417 22.02 21.35 -0.30
N CYS A 418 22.50 20.21 0.17
CA CYS A 418 21.73 18.96 0.24
C CYS A 418 20.40 19.15 1.02
N LEU A 419 20.44 19.73 2.21
CA LEU A 419 19.23 20.04 2.99
C LEU A 419 18.28 20.97 2.23
N ASN A 420 18.80 22.02 1.58
CA ASN A 420 17.96 22.93 0.78
C ASN A 420 17.27 22.23 -0.40
N MET A 421 17.90 21.22 -1.01
CA MET A 421 17.25 20.40 -2.05
C MET A 421 16.10 19.58 -1.46
N GLY A 422 16.31 18.93 -0.32
CA GLY A 422 15.23 18.26 0.42
C GLY A 422 14.06 19.22 0.73
N LYS A 423 14.36 20.46 1.15
CA LYS A 423 13.33 21.48 1.37
C LYS A 423 12.56 21.83 0.09
N LEU A 424 13.26 22.05 -1.02
CA LEU A 424 12.64 22.38 -2.30
C LEU A 424 11.69 21.28 -2.76
N CYS A 425 12.09 20.01 -2.60
CA CYS A 425 11.26 18.83 -2.84
C CYS A 425 9.99 18.81 -1.98
N LEU A 426 10.12 19.02 -0.67
CA LEU A 426 8.99 19.02 0.26
C LEU A 426 8.03 20.20 0.03
N ILE A 427 8.55 21.35 -0.42
CA ILE A 427 7.72 22.47 -0.86
C ILE A 427 6.95 22.09 -2.13
N GLY A 428 7.58 21.41 -3.09
CA GLY A 428 6.97 20.99 -4.34
C GLY A 428 7.84 20.01 -5.11
N THR A 429 7.30 18.85 -5.47
CA THR A 429 8.09 17.76 -6.10
C THR A 429 8.73 18.19 -7.42
N ASP A 430 8.10 19.11 -8.15
CA ASP A 430 8.60 19.63 -9.43
C ASP A 430 9.54 20.84 -9.28
N ASN A 431 9.75 21.39 -8.08
CA ASN A 431 10.52 22.63 -7.93
C ASN A 431 11.99 22.43 -8.28
N ILE A 432 12.57 21.27 -7.98
CA ILE A 432 13.93 20.92 -8.40
C ILE A 432 14.03 20.85 -9.93
N ASN A 433 13.10 20.15 -10.58
CA ASN A 433 13.09 20.02 -12.04
C ASN A 433 13.02 21.38 -12.72
N LYS A 434 12.19 22.31 -12.22
CA LYS A 434 12.13 23.69 -12.76
C LYS A 434 13.45 24.45 -12.65
N ILE A 435 14.19 24.25 -11.56
CA ILE A 435 15.51 24.87 -11.35
C ILE A 435 16.50 24.29 -12.38
N ILE A 436 16.51 22.97 -12.52
CA ILE A 436 17.38 22.24 -13.47
C ILE A 436 17.07 22.67 -14.91
N ASP A 437 15.81 22.59 -15.34
CA ASP A 437 15.39 22.96 -16.70
C ASP A 437 15.82 24.38 -17.04
N ARG A 438 15.63 25.32 -16.11
CA ARG A 438 16.02 26.73 -16.30
C ARG A 438 17.53 26.92 -16.46
N TYR A 439 18.33 26.10 -15.77
CA TYR A 439 19.79 26.13 -15.88
C TYR A 439 20.25 25.67 -17.27
N TYR A 440 19.60 24.65 -17.84
CA TYR A 440 19.95 24.08 -19.14
C TYR A 440 19.26 24.74 -20.36
N GLU A 441 18.25 25.59 -20.15
CA GLU A 441 17.61 26.36 -21.24
C GLU A 441 18.59 27.34 -21.93
N LYS A 442 18.76 27.21 -23.24
CA LYS A 442 19.51 28.18 -24.06
C LYS A 442 18.83 29.55 -24.07
N PRO A 443 19.56 30.68 -23.98
CA PRO A 443 18.96 32.02 -24.00
C PRO A 443 18.16 32.26 -25.28
N LYS A 444 16.96 32.81 -25.15
CA LYS A 444 16.23 33.40 -26.28
C LYS A 444 16.86 34.76 -26.61
N GLU A 445 17.03 35.03 -27.90
CA GLU A 445 17.64 36.27 -28.37
C GLU A 445 16.81 37.49 -27.92
N GLY A 446 17.43 38.41 -27.18
CA GLY A 446 16.81 39.66 -26.72
C GLY A 446 16.15 39.63 -25.32
N GLU A 447 16.14 38.52 -24.58
CA GLU A 447 15.62 38.50 -23.20
C GLU A 447 16.64 39.07 -22.18
N PRO A 448 16.22 39.94 -21.23
CA PRO A 448 17.11 40.49 -20.21
C PRO A 448 17.48 39.45 -19.14
N ALA A 449 18.77 39.39 -18.79
CA ALA A 449 19.35 38.37 -17.90
C ALA A 449 18.68 38.24 -16.51
N TYR A 450 18.17 39.34 -15.94
CA TYR A 450 17.56 39.32 -14.59
C TYR A 450 16.21 38.59 -14.54
N LYS A 451 15.42 38.59 -15.62
CA LYS A 451 14.18 37.78 -15.72
C LYS A 451 14.48 36.27 -15.76
N LYS A 452 15.74 35.86 -15.96
CA LYS A 452 16.18 34.46 -15.86
C LYS A 452 16.43 34.01 -14.41
N THR A 453 16.60 34.93 -13.46
CA THR A 453 17.04 34.63 -12.08
C THR A 453 15.90 34.39 -11.08
N GLU A 454 14.66 34.76 -11.40
CA GLU A 454 13.53 34.56 -10.49
C GLU A 454 12.82 33.23 -10.76
N ILE A 455 12.83 32.32 -9.77
CA ILE A 455 12.13 31.04 -9.84
C ILE A 455 10.96 31.09 -8.86
N LYS A 456 9.73 30.96 -9.38
CA LYS A 456 8.54 30.89 -8.53
C LYS A 456 8.34 29.46 -8.06
N LEU A 457 8.64 29.23 -6.78
CA LEU A 457 8.33 27.96 -6.12
C LEU A 457 6.81 27.74 -6.14
N LYS A 458 6.40 26.53 -6.47
CA LYS A 458 5.01 26.12 -6.38
C LYS A 458 4.88 25.14 -5.24
N GLN A 459 3.90 25.36 -4.37
CA GLN A 459 3.52 24.37 -3.39
C GLN A 459 3.05 23.10 -4.12
N HIS A 460 3.47 21.93 -3.66
CA HIS A 460 2.94 20.66 -4.17
C HIS A 460 1.44 20.62 -3.92
N THR A 461 0.71 19.99 -4.82
CA THR A 461 -0.66 19.57 -4.54
C THR A 461 -0.72 18.12 -4.98
N LEU A 462 -0.90 17.21 -4.03
CA LEU A 462 -1.22 15.83 -4.40
C LEU A 462 -2.55 15.89 -5.15
N GLN A 463 -2.51 15.63 -6.45
CA GLN A 463 -3.73 15.54 -7.22
C GLN A 463 -4.34 14.18 -6.91
N TRP A 464 -5.37 14.16 -6.06
CA TRP A 464 -6.15 12.96 -5.83
C TRP A 464 -6.55 12.33 -7.14
N SER A 465 -6.42 11.02 -7.20
CA SER A 465 -6.71 10.24 -8.39
C SER A 465 -7.77 9.23 -8.06
N LEU A 466 -8.68 9.01 -8.99
CA LEU A 466 -9.71 7.99 -8.91
C LEU A 466 -9.12 6.66 -9.38
N HIS A 467 -9.36 5.59 -8.62
CA HIS A 467 -8.86 4.25 -8.97
C HIS A 467 -9.97 3.21 -9.05
N GLU A 468 -10.91 3.20 -8.09
CA GLU A 468 -12.03 2.28 -8.08
C GLU A 468 -13.34 3.05 -7.92
N ILE A 469 -14.33 2.70 -8.75
CA ILE A 469 -15.68 3.25 -8.65
C ILE A 469 -16.75 2.17 -8.51
N LYS A 470 -17.78 2.50 -7.75
CA LYS A 470 -19.04 1.78 -7.74
C LYS A 470 -20.07 2.56 -8.53
N ILE A 471 -20.66 1.89 -9.51
CA ILE A 471 -21.73 2.42 -10.33
C ILE A 471 -23.01 1.71 -9.91
N ILE A 472 -24.02 2.47 -9.49
CA ILE A 472 -25.33 1.95 -9.10
C ILE A 472 -26.35 2.53 -10.08
N VAL A 473 -27.14 1.67 -10.70
CA VAL A 473 -28.16 2.08 -11.67
C VAL A 473 -29.50 1.44 -11.34
N THR A 474 -30.57 2.23 -11.49
CA THR A 474 -31.94 1.76 -11.34
C THR A 474 -32.66 1.94 -12.67
N THR A 475 -33.31 0.90 -13.17
CA THR A 475 -34.16 0.95 -14.37
C THR A 475 -35.51 1.54 -13.99
N ALA A 476 -36.05 2.46 -14.78
CA ALA A 476 -37.37 3.04 -14.52
C ALA A 476 -38.48 1.98 -14.54
N LYS A 477 -39.57 2.22 -13.80
CA LYS A 477 -40.70 1.27 -13.69
C LYS A 477 -41.61 1.17 -14.92
N SER A 478 -41.51 2.10 -15.88
CA SER A 478 -42.34 2.03 -17.09
C SER A 478 -42.11 0.73 -17.85
N SER A 479 -43.16 0.11 -18.38
CA SER A 479 -43.11 -1.25 -18.98
C SER A 479 -42.05 -1.43 -20.07
N ASN A 480 -41.62 -0.35 -20.72
CA ASN A 480 -40.67 -0.35 -21.83
C ASN A 480 -39.30 0.25 -21.45
N ALA A 481 -38.99 0.36 -20.15
CA ALA A 481 -37.74 0.93 -19.65
C ALA A 481 -36.58 -0.05 -19.62
N GLY A 482 -36.86 -1.34 -19.43
CA GLY A 482 -35.84 -2.38 -19.37
C GLY A 482 -35.17 -2.64 -20.71
N THR A 483 -33.93 -3.14 -20.66
CA THR A 483 -33.15 -3.50 -21.85
C THR A 483 -32.41 -4.82 -21.64
N ALA A 484 -32.38 -5.64 -22.68
CA ALA A 484 -31.48 -6.80 -22.78
C ALA A 484 -30.16 -6.43 -23.46
N SER A 485 -30.07 -5.26 -24.10
CA SER A 485 -28.85 -4.79 -24.73
C SER A 485 -27.79 -4.41 -23.69
N LYS A 486 -26.52 -4.52 -24.09
CA LYS A 486 -25.41 -4.19 -23.20
C LYS A 486 -25.37 -2.69 -22.93
N VAL A 487 -25.29 -2.32 -21.66
CA VAL A 487 -25.11 -0.93 -21.23
C VAL A 487 -23.68 -0.76 -20.75
N PHE A 488 -22.98 0.19 -21.34
CA PHE A 488 -21.60 0.52 -20.99
C PHE A 488 -21.55 1.85 -20.26
N PHE A 489 -20.80 1.87 -19.17
CA PHE A 489 -20.43 3.07 -18.43
C PHE A 489 -18.95 3.35 -18.69
N GLY A 490 -18.59 4.61 -18.93
CA GLY A 490 -17.23 5.01 -19.24
C GLY A 490 -16.77 6.27 -18.50
N LEU A 491 -15.48 6.58 -18.61
CA LEU A 491 -14.84 7.77 -18.05
C LEU A 491 -14.22 8.62 -19.17
N LYS A 492 -14.58 9.91 -19.23
CA LYS A 492 -14.02 10.87 -20.17
C LYS A 492 -13.02 11.77 -19.47
N THR A 493 -11.80 11.82 -19.99
CA THR A 493 -10.73 12.66 -19.44
C THR A 493 -10.55 13.96 -20.24
N ARG A 494 -9.97 14.98 -19.62
CA ARG A 494 -9.72 16.30 -20.22
C ARG A 494 -8.56 16.27 -21.24
N ARG A 495 -7.63 15.30 -21.16
CA ARG A 495 -6.43 15.22 -22.02
C ARG A 495 -6.68 14.51 -23.36
N ASN A 496 -7.64 13.58 -23.45
CA ASN A 496 -7.90 12.80 -24.66
C ASN A 496 -9.25 13.20 -25.27
N MET A 497 -9.25 14.14 -26.21
CA MET A 497 -10.47 14.65 -26.85
C MET A 497 -10.94 13.84 -28.09
N THR A 498 -10.41 12.64 -28.33
CA THR A 498 -10.75 11.82 -29.51
C THR A 498 -11.61 10.61 -29.14
N GLU A 499 -12.78 10.48 -29.78
CA GLU A 499 -13.83 9.45 -29.57
C GLU A 499 -13.34 7.98 -29.58
N THR A 500 -12.14 7.70 -30.10
CA THR A 500 -11.58 6.34 -30.22
C THR A 500 -10.69 5.91 -29.04
N ALA A 501 -10.28 6.84 -28.17
CA ALA A 501 -9.38 6.56 -27.03
C ALA A 501 -10.11 6.24 -25.71
N ASP A 502 -11.43 6.46 -25.64
CA ASP A 502 -12.25 6.26 -24.43
C ASP A 502 -12.56 4.77 -24.13
N LYS A 503 -12.25 3.85 -25.05
CA LYS A 503 -12.52 2.41 -24.90
C LYS A 503 -11.77 1.74 -23.74
N GLY A 504 -10.72 2.37 -23.21
CA GLY A 504 -9.94 1.83 -22.10
C GLY A 504 -10.68 1.85 -20.76
N TYR A 505 -11.56 2.81 -20.53
CA TYR A 505 -12.23 3.01 -19.24
C TYR A 505 -13.72 2.61 -19.25
N GLU A 506 -14.12 1.71 -20.15
CA GLU A 506 -15.51 1.25 -20.22
C GLU A 506 -15.74 -0.05 -19.45
N VAL A 507 -16.85 -0.11 -18.72
CA VAL A 507 -17.34 -1.30 -18.02
C VAL A 507 -18.79 -1.58 -18.40
N GLN A 508 -19.13 -2.85 -18.59
CA GLN A 508 -20.51 -3.27 -18.80
C GLN A 508 -21.24 -3.30 -17.44
N VAL A 509 -22.38 -2.60 -17.35
CA VAL A 509 -23.13 -2.45 -16.08
C VAL A 509 -24.12 -3.60 -15.85
N ASN A 510 -24.65 -4.19 -16.92
CA ASN A 510 -25.66 -5.24 -16.82
C ASN A 510 -25.09 -6.67 -16.85
N THR A 511 -24.14 -6.99 -15.97
CA THR A 511 -23.45 -8.29 -15.92
C THR A 511 -24.08 -9.35 -15.00
N GLY A 512 -25.07 -9.00 -14.16
CA GLY A 512 -25.74 -9.93 -13.23
C GLY A 512 -26.99 -10.66 -13.78
N MET A 513 -27.40 -11.77 -13.14
CA MET A 513 -28.44 -12.72 -13.61
C MET A 513 -29.82 -12.15 -13.96
N MET A 514 -30.25 -11.01 -13.38
CA MET A 514 -31.51 -10.32 -13.73
C MET A 514 -31.32 -8.96 -14.43
N GLY A 515 -30.08 -8.45 -14.49
CA GLY A 515 -29.65 -7.25 -15.22
C GLY A 515 -30.55 -6.00 -15.14
N LEU A 516 -30.51 -5.23 -16.24
CA LEU A 516 -31.33 -4.04 -16.52
C LEU A 516 -32.60 -4.38 -17.31
N VAL A 517 -32.97 -5.67 -17.35
CA VAL A 517 -34.04 -6.20 -18.22
C VAL A 517 -35.41 -5.93 -17.64
N ILE A 518 -35.52 -5.90 -16.31
CA ILE A 518 -36.78 -5.79 -15.58
C ILE A 518 -36.99 -4.31 -15.20
N PRO A 519 -38.10 -3.67 -15.62
CA PRO A 519 -38.46 -2.33 -15.13
C PRO A 519 -38.49 -2.27 -13.60
N GLY A 520 -37.91 -1.22 -13.01
CA GLY A 520 -37.76 -1.06 -11.56
C GLY A 520 -36.59 -1.86 -10.96
N SER A 521 -35.83 -2.62 -11.74
CA SER A 521 -34.66 -3.35 -11.22
C SER A 521 -33.50 -2.41 -10.89
N CYS A 522 -32.68 -2.81 -9.91
CA CYS A 522 -31.42 -2.17 -9.59
C CYS A 522 -30.27 -3.10 -10.00
N ALA A 523 -29.23 -2.53 -10.61
CA ALA A 523 -27.97 -3.19 -10.88
C ALA A 523 -26.81 -2.34 -10.35
N TYR A 524 -25.70 -2.97 -10.00
CA TYR A 524 -24.47 -2.27 -9.64
C TYR A 524 -23.26 -3.01 -10.19
N VAL A 525 -22.17 -2.28 -10.38
CA VAL A 525 -20.87 -2.83 -10.74
C VAL A 525 -19.78 -2.05 -10.01
N ASN A 526 -18.84 -2.79 -9.41
CA ASN A 526 -17.57 -2.23 -8.97
C ASN A 526 -16.59 -2.31 -10.14
N TYR A 527 -15.89 -1.21 -10.41
CA TYR A 527 -14.99 -1.09 -11.55
C TYR A 527 -13.67 -0.48 -11.11
N ILE A 528 -12.62 -1.28 -11.22
CA ILE A 528 -11.23 -0.85 -11.07
C ILE A 528 -10.80 -0.25 -12.42
N LEU A 529 -10.41 1.02 -12.39
CA LEU A 529 -9.91 1.72 -13.56
C LEU A 529 -8.55 1.12 -13.98
N PRO A 530 -8.28 0.97 -15.29
CA PRO A 530 -6.99 0.45 -15.78
C PRO A 530 -5.76 1.19 -15.27
N SER A 531 -5.91 2.46 -14.92
CA SER A 531 -4.90 3.28 -14.25
C SER A 531 -5.58 4.35 -13.41
N ALA A 532 -4.90 4.81 -12.35
CA ALA A 532 -5.40 5.91 -11.53
C ALA A 532 -5.55 7.20 -12.38
N VAL A 533 -6.70 7.88 -12.27
CA VAL A 533 -7.01 9.09 -13.05
C VAL A 533 -7.11 10.29 -12.12
N PRO A 534 -6.23 11.31 -12.23
CA PRO A 534 -6.34 12.53 -11.42
C PRO A 534 -7.73 13.16 -11.55
N LEU A 535 -8.35 13.54 -10.43
CA LEU A 535 -9.70 14.15 -10.40
C LEU A 535 -9.77 15.39 -11.30
N SER A 536 -8.71 16.20 -11.30
CA SER A 536 -8.57 17.38 -12.16
C SER A 536 -8.59 17.04 -13.66
N ASN A 537 -8.24 15.81 -14.02
CA ASN A 537 -8.28 15.30 -15.40
C ASN A 537 -9.63 14.67 -15.75
N ILE A 538 -10.56 14.47 -14.81
CA ILE A 538 -11.88 13.96 -15.11
C ILE A 538 -12.74 15.09 -15.69
N LYS A 539 -13.44 14.80 -16.79
CA LYS A 539 -14.38 15.72 -17.44
C LYS A 539 -15.81 15.34 -17.14
N SER A 540 -16.17 14.09 -17.44
CA SER A 540 -17.51 13.53 -17.29
C SER A 540 -17.41 12.01 -17.25
N PHE A 541 -18.46 11.36 -16.78
CA PHE A 541 -18.70 9.95 -17.03
C PHE A 541 -19.60 9.79 -18.25
N THR A 542 -19.57 8.65 -18.92
CA THR A 542 -20.38 8.39 -20.10
C THR A 542 -21.26 7.17 -19.91
N LEU A 543 -22.42 7.18 -20.56
CA LEU A 543 -23.29 6.02 -20.72
C LEU A 543 -23.59 5.80 -22.19
N ARG A 544 -23.51 4.55 -22.64
CA ARG A 544 -23.95 4.16 -23.99
C ARG A 544 -24.64 2.79 -24.00
N LEU A 545 -25.56 2.62 -24.94
CA LEU A 545 -26.31 1.38 -25.18
C LEU A 545 -25.77 0.71 -26.45
N ALA A 546 -25.40 -0.57 -26.36
CA ALA A 546 -24.92 -1.35 -27.50
C ALA A 546 -26.00 -2.31 -28.01
N GLY A 547 -27.08 -1.73 -28.53
CA GLY A 547 -28.19 -2.46 -29.15
C GLY A 547 -29.22 -1.49 -29.72
N LYS A 548 -30.26 -2.00 -30.39
CA LYS A 548 -31.25 -1.20 -31.14
C LYS A 548 -32.50 -0.81 -30.33
N ASP A 549 -32.60 -1.29 -29.10
CA ASP A 549 -33.69 -0.99 -28.19
C ASP A 549 -33.43 0.32 -27.42
N GLN A 550 -34.25 0.57 -26.40
CA GLN A 550 -34.09 1.70 -25.50
C GLN A 550 -33.87 1.19 -24.07
N TRP A 551 -33.21 2.00 -23.27
CA TRP A 551 -33.15 1.81 -21.83
C TRP A 551 -33.48 3.13 -21.15
N ILE A 552 -34.26 3.08 -20.07
CA ILE A 552 -34.56 4.27 -19.27
C ILE A 552 -34.03 4.01 -17.86
N ALA A 553 -32.93 4.69 -17.53
CA ALA A 553 -32.39 4.73 -16.19
C ALA A 553 -33.18 5.74 -15.37
N GLU A 554 -33.70 5.30 -14.24
CA GLU A 554 -34.31 6.17 -13.25
C GLU A 554 -33.26 6.90 -12.43
N ASN A 555 -32.21 6.20 -11.99
CA ASN A 555 -31.07 6.77 -11.29
C ASN A 555 -29.77 6.13 -11.74
N ILE A 556 -28.71 6.93 -11.77
CA ILE A 556 -27.32 6.52 -11.86
C ILE A 556 -26.55 7.24 -10.77
N TYR A 557 -25.82 6.48 -9.95
CA TYR A 557 -24.88 6.99 -8.96
C TYR A 557 -23.49 6.46 -9.27
N VAL A 558 -22.49 7.32 -9.12
CA VAL A 558 -21.07 6.99 -9.29
C VAL A 558 -20.38 7.36 -8.01
N ILE A 559 -19.73 6.40 -7.36
CA ILE A 559 -19.16 6.55 -6.02
C ILE A 559 -17.69 6.12 -6.09
N ASP A 560 -16.75 6.92 -5.57
CA ASP A 560 -15.39 6.46 -5.31
C ASP A 560 -15.42 5.44 -4.16
N VAL A 561 -15.01 4.20 -4.44
CA VAL A 561 -15.14 3.10 -3.46
C VAL A 561 -14.31 3.36 -2.22
N ARG A 562 -13.13 3.97 -2.38
CA ARG A 562 -12.16 4.16 -1.28
C ARG A 562 -12.58 5.26 -0.30
N THR A 563 -13.29 6.27 -0.81
CA THR A 563 -13.68 7.44 -0.01
C THR A 563 -15.17 7.48 0.28
N GLY A 564 -15.99 6.67 -0.40
CA GLY A 564 -17.45 6.75 -0.32
C GLY A 564 -18.04 8.03 -0.94
N ILE A 565 -17.21 8.91 -1.53
CA ILE A 565 -17.64 10.17 -2.11
C ILE A 565 -18.45 9.88 -3.37
N MET A 566 -19.67 10.40 -3.44
CA MET A 566 -20.45 10.40 -4.67
C MET A 566 -19.84 11.41 -5.65
N LEU A 567 -19.40 10.91 -6.81
CA LEU A 567 -18.73 11.68 -7.85
C LEU A 567 -19.73 12.24 -8.88
N ALA A 568 -20.79 11.48 -9.17
CA ALA A 568 -21.78 11.88 -10.15
C ALA A 568 -23.15 11.27 -9.85
N LYS A 569 -24.21 12.00 -10.23
CA LYS A 569 -25.60 11.58 -10.15
C LYS A 569 -26.34 11.98 -11.43
N ALA A 570 -27.13 11.06 -11.97
CA ALA A 570 -28.07 11.35 -13.05
C ALA A 570 -29.42 10.69 -12.76
N SER A 571 -30.51 11.31 -13.19
CA SER A 571 -31.86 10.74 -13.03
C SER A 571 -32.67 10.88 -14.32
N ASN A 572 -33.62 9.96 -14.52
CA ASN A 572 -34.52 9.91 -15.69
C ASN A 572 -33.78 9.95 -17.04
N VAL A 573 -32.68 9.21 -17.15
CA VAL A 573 -31.83 9.16 -18.33
C VAL A 573 -32.38 8.14 -19.33
N LYS A 574 -32.84 8.63 -20.49
CA LYS A 574 -33.25 7.77 -21.60
C LYS A 574 -32.09 7.55 -22.58
N LEU A 575 -31.68 6.31 -22.75
CA LEU A 575 -30.66 5.86 -23.70
C LEU A 575 -31.27 5.14 -24.90
N THR A 576 -30.69 5.40 -26.07
CA THR A 576 -31.00 4.74 -27.35
C THR A 576 -29.72 4.40 -28.10
N SER A 577 -29.83 3.55 -29.12
CA SER A 577 -28.73 2.92 -29.89
C SER A 577 -27.67 3.83 -30.51
N GLU A 578 -27.90 5.14 -30.56
CA GLU A 578 -27.03 6.13 -31.24
C GLU A 578 -26.53 7.24 -30.33
N LYS A 579 -26.83 7.19 -29.02
CA LYS A 579 -26.57 8.31 -28.10
C LYS A 579 -25.65 7.92 -26.96
N ILE A 580 -24.50 8.61 -26.89
CA ILE A 580 -23.67 8.66 -25.69
C ILE A 580 -24.18 9.82 -24.83
N ILE A 581 -24.39 9.57 -23.54
CA ILE A 581 -24.82 10.58 -22.59
C ILE A 581 -23.67 10.87 -21.64
N ASP A 582 -23.32 12.16 -21.51
CA ASP A 582 -22.36 12.65 -20.52
C ASP A 582 -23.06 12.89 -19.18
N ILE A 583 -22.49 12.37 -18.10
CA ILE A 583 -22.85 12.66 -16.71
C ILE A 583 -21.75 13.52 -16.10
N GLY A 584 -22.11 14.74 -15.70
CA GLY A 584 -21.18 15.67 -15.06
C GLY A 584 -20.76 15.24 -13.66
N LEU A 585 -19.57 15.67 -13.26
CA LEU A 585 -19.12 15.61 -11.87
C LEU A 585 -19.98 16.53 -10.98
N LEU A 586 -20.15 16.13 -9.72
CA LEU A 586 -20.79 16.97 -8.72
C LEU A 586 -19.88 18.13 -8.30
N ALA A 587 -20.47 19.29 -8.03
CA ALA A 587 -19.72 20.54 -7.81
C ALA A 587 -18.89 20.56 -6.52
N TYR A 588 -19.21 19.71 -5.54
CA TYR A 588 -18.57 19.69 -4.22
C TYR A 588 -17.29 18.83 -4.16
N ILE A 589 -16.91 18.13 -5.25
CA ILE A 589 -15.83 17.12 -5.19
C ILE A 589 -14.50 17.71 -4.72
N GLU A 590 -14.11 18.88 -5.23
CA GLU A 590 -12.83 19.50 -4.83
C GLU A 590 -12.82 19.82 -3.32
N GLU A 591 -13.94 20.30 -2.78
CA GLU A 591 -14.09 20.56 -1.35
C GLU A 591 -14.07 19.26 -0.52
N ALA A 592 -14.77 18.23 -0.98
CA ALA A 592 -14.85 16.94 -0.28
C ALA A 592 -13.47 16.27 -0.15
N TYR A 593 -12.65 16.28 -1.20
CA TYR A 593 -11.29 15.73 -1.15
C TYR A 593 -10.31 16.64 -0.38
N SER A 594 -10.47 17.97 -0.43
CA SER A 594 -9.68 18.88 0.42
C SER A 594 -9.92 18.62 1.90
N GLN A 595 -11.15 18.28 2.30
CA GLN A 595 -11.46 17.92 3.69
C GLN A 595 -10.80 16.61 4.14
N LEU A 596 -10.48 15.69 3.21
CA LEU A 596 -9.69 14.48 3.49
C LEU A 596 -8.21 14.80 3.74
N GLU A 597 -7.64 15.77 3.02
CA GLU A 597 -6.25 16.26 3.24
C GLU A 597 -6.09 16.92 4.62
N ASP A 598 -7.13 17.65 5.03
CA ASP A 598 -7.05 18.52 6.20
C ASP A 598 -7.12 17.78 7.52
N GLY A 599 -7.58 16.53 7.59
CA GLY A 599 -7.53 15.65 8.79
C GLY A 599 -8.02 16.26 10.12
N ILE A 600 -8.55 17.49 10.12
CA ILE A 600 -8.85 18.34 11.27
C ILE A 600 -10.36 18.54 11.40
N THR A 601 -11.13 18.40 10.33
CA THR A 601 -12.57 18.24 10.44
C THR A 601 -12.82 16.81 10.89
N ARG A 602 -13.41 16.64 12.07
CA ARG A 602 -14.02 15.40 12.51
C ARG A 602 -15.03 14.93 11.46
N ILE A 603 -14.56 14.16 10.50
CA ILE A 603 -15.35 13.52 9.43
C ILE A 603 -16.32 12.51 10.04
N ASN A 604 -16.12 12.12 11.30
CA ASN A 604 -17.09 11.40 12.11
C ASN A 604 -18.29 12.25 12.55
N THR A 605 -18.49 13.49 12.08
CA THR A 605 -19.71 14.26 12.41
C THR A 605 -20.47 14.79 11.18
N ILE A 606 -21.80 14.68 11.24
CA ILE A 606 -22.76 15.20 10.27
C ILE A 606 -23.26 16.56 10.74
N SER A 607 -22.97 17.60 9.96
CA SER A 607 -23.52 18.94 10.16
C SER A 607 -24.65 19.28 9.20
N GLY A 608 -24.99 18.41 8.25
CA GLY A 608 -26.13 18.59 7.36
C GLY A 608 -26.52 17.32 6.61
N LEU A 609 -27.81 17.21 6.26
CA LEU A 609 -28.36 16.06 5.54
C LEU A 609 -28.97 16.50 4.22
N MET A 610 -28.86 15.61 3.23
CA MET A 610 -29.60 15.65 1.98
C MET A 610 -30.50 14.41 1.89
N VAL A 611 -31.81 14.62 1.87
CA VAL A 611 -32.82 13.57 1.75
C VAL A 611 -33.46 13.65 0.38
N THR A 612 -33.31 12.61 -0.43
CA THR A 612 -33.95 12.47 -1.75
C THR A 612 -35.07 11.45 -1.67
N ILE A 613 -36.28 11.81 -2.10
CA ILE A 613 -37.47 10.95 -2.04
C ILE A 613 -38.09 10.87 -3.43
N ARG A 614 -38.37 9.65 -3.87
CA ARG A 614 -39.22 9.40 -5.04
C ARG A 614 -40.59 8.97 -4.57
N THR A 615 -41.63 9.72 -4.91
CA THR A 615 -43.02 9.26 -4.76
C THR A 615 -43.33 8.27 -5.88
N SER A 616 -44.07 7.19 -5.56
CA SER A 616 -44.47 6.20 -6.56
C SER A 616 -45.25 6.84 -7.70
N SER A 617 -45.24 6.21 -8.88
CA SER A 617 -46.10 6.61 -10.00
C SER A 617 -47.46 5.90 -9.98
N ASP A 618 -47.74 5.12 -8.93
CA ASP A 618 -49.04 4.47 -8.74
C ASP A 618 -50.14 5.51 -8.56
N PHE A 619 -51.32 5.25 -9.13
CA PHE A 619 -52.45 6.16 -9.01
C PHE A 619 -52.80 6.43 -7.54
N GLY A 620 -52.85 7.71 -7.16
CA GLY A 620 -53.18 8.16 -5.80
C GLY A 620 -52.06 7.99 -4.77
N SER A 621 -50.82 7.76 -5.20
CA SER A 621 -49.66 7.62 -4.31
C SER A 621 -49.05 8.93 -3.80
N GLY A 622 -49.47 10.06 -4.37
CA GLY A 622 -49.06 11.40 -3.93
C GLY A 622 -49.77 11.84 -2.66
N THR A 623 -49.22 12.87 -2.00
CA THR A 623 -49.80 13.37 -0.77
C THR A 623 -49.66 14.87 -0.59
N ASP A 624 -50.73 15.48 -0.08
CA ASP A 624 -50.71 16.85 0.47
C ASP A 624 -50.44 16.84 1.98
N GLY A 625 -50.13 15.68 2.56
CA GLY A 625 -49.85 15.53 3.99
C GLY A 625 -48.43 15.96 4.34
N ASP A 626 -48.22 16.34 5.60
CA ASP A 626 -46.92 16.73 6.12
C ASP A 626 -46.00 15.50 6.19
N VAL A 627 -44.90 15.52 5.45
CA VAL A 627 -43.88 14.47 5.49
C VAL A 627 -42.78 14.87 6.45
N ILE A 628 -42.53 14.02 7.44
CA ILE A 628 -41.57 14.28 8.51
C ILE A 628 -40.47 13.23 8.45
N PHE A 629 -39.24 13.71 8.33
CA PHE A 629 -38.03 12.92 8.42
C PHE A 629 -37.46 12.94 9.83
N LYS A 630 -36.90 11.81 10.27
CA LYS A 630 -36.21 11.68 11.55
C LYS A 630 -34.91 10.92 11.38
N MET A 631 -33.84 11.47 11.94
CA MET A 631 -32.61 10.74 12.25
C MET A 631 -32.63 10.39 13.73
N GLU A 632 -32.64 9.11 14.04
CA GLU A 632 -32.55 8.61 15.42
C GLU A 632 -31.08 8.46 15.79
N THR A 633 -30.70 9.01 16.95
CA THR A 633 -29.35 8.91 17.46
C THR A 633 -29.32 8.37 18.89
N THR A 634 -28.14 8.12 19.46
CA THR A 634 -27.96 7.79 20.88
C THR A 634 -28.14 9.00 21.80
N GLN A 635 -27.92 10.23 21.32
CA GLN A 635 -27.97 11.46 22.14
C GLN A 635 -29.23 12.31 21.94
N GLY A 636 -30.07 12.00 20.94
CA GLY A 636 -31.33 12.69 20.68
C GLY A 636 -31.70 12.74 19.20
N ASN A 637 -33.00 12.79 18.91
CA ASN A 637 -33.48 12.74 17.52
C ASN A 637 -33.32 14.09 16.81
N VAL A 638 -32.97 14.03 15.53
CA VAL A 638 -33.09 15.18 14.62
C VAL A 638 -34.32 14.97 13.76
N GLU A 639 -35.33 15.82 13.92
CA GLU A 639 -36.56 15.77 13.14
C GLU A 639 -36.67 16.99 12.23
N LYS A 640 -37.15 16.76 11.01
CA LYS A 640 -37.31 17.81 10.01
C LYS A 640 -38.57 17.55 9.18
N MET A 641 -39.46 18.53 9.16
CA MET A 641 -40.54 18.58 8.17
C MET A 641 -39.92 18.91 6.82
N LEU A 642 -40.22 18.07 5.83
CA LEU A 642 -39.72 18.20 4.47
C LEU A 642 -40.75 18.97 3.66
N ASP A 643 -40.46 20.24 3.39
CA ASP A 643 -41.39 21.16 2.73
C ASP A 643 -40.57 22.23 1.97
N LYS A 644 -40.87 22.41 0.68
CA LYS A 644 -40.35 23.47 -0.17
C LYS A 644 -41.40 24.56 -0.31
N SER A 645 -41.11 25.73 0.28
CA SER A 645 -41.98 26.91 0.19
C SER A 645 -42.46 27.21 -1.24
N GLY A 646 -43.77 27.11 -1.46
CA GLY A 646 -44.42 27.43 -2.74
C GLY A 646 -44.26 26.38 -3.84
N TYR A 647 -43.80 25.19 -3.49
CA TYR A 647 -43.74 24.01 -4.35
C TYR A 647 -44.72 22.97 -3.82
N ASN A 648 -45.34 22.21 -4.70
CA ASN A 648 -46.25 21.14 -4.31
C ASN A 648 -45.45 19.83 -4.18
N ASP A 649 -45.05 19.50 -2.96
CA ASP A 649 -44.16 18.38 -2.68
C ASP A 649 -44.88 17.02 -2.75
N PHE A 650 -44.13 15.96 -3.05
CA PHE A 650 -44.58 14.58 -2.95
C PHE A 650 -45.74 14.20 -3.86
N GLU A 651 -45.87 14.87 -5.01
CA GLU A 651 -46.83 14.50 -6.03
C GLU A 651 -46.52 13.13 -6.63
N MET A 652 -47.54 12.51 -7.24
CA MET A 652 -47.40 11.20 -7.88
C MET A 652 -46.28 11.22 -8.93
N GLY A 653 -45.24 10.42 -8.72
CA GLY A 653 -44.06 10.32 -9.58
C GLY A 653 -42.96 11.34 -9.31
N ASP A 654 -43.14 12.26 -8.35
CA ASP A 654 -42.17 13.31 -8.06
C ASP A 654 -40.86 12.78 -7.50
N LEU A 655 -39.80 13.55 -7.75
CA LEU A 655 -38.48 13.36 -7.18
C LEU A 655 -38.10 14.62 -6.40
N ASP A 656 -38.27 14.55 -5.09
CA ASP A 656 -38.02 15.67 -4.19
C ASP A 656 -36.67 15.53 -3.49
N THR A 657 -35.95 16.63 -3.34
CA THR A 657 -34.68 16.69 -2.60
C THR A 657 -34.70 17.83 -1.60
N TYR A 658 -34.32 17.52 -0.36
CA TYR A 658 -34.29 18.45 0.76
C TYR A 658 -32.92 18.44 1.40
N SER A 659 -32.29 19.61 1.48
CA SER A 659 -31.01 19.80 2.16
C SER A 659 -31.20 20.70 3.37
N PHE A 660 -30.69 20.28 4.53
CA PHE A 660 -30.80 21.08 5.76
C PHE A 660 -29.61 20.87 6.70
N VAL A 661 -29.28 21.94 7.42
CA VAL A 661 -28.21 21.95 8.42
C VAL A 661 -28.71 21.39 9.74
N ILE A 662 -27.88 20.58 10.40
CA ILE A 662 -28.08 20.11 11.77
C ILE A 662 -27.37 21.09 12.70
N ARG A 663 -28.12 21.72 13.62
CA ARG A 663 -27.57 22.74 14.54
C ARG A 663 -26.43 22.21 15.41
N ASN A 664 -26.57 20.97 15.90
CA ASN A 664 -25.56 20.28 16.67
C ASN A 664 -25.06 19.13 15.81
N PRO A 665 -23.81 19.20 15.29
CA PRO A 665 -23.27 18.11 14.49
C PRO A 665 -23.35 16.79 15.26
N VAL A 666 -23.85 15.75 14.57
CA VAL A 666 -24.11 14.42 15.14
C VAL A 666 -22.99 13.49 14.74
N ASP A 667 -22.42 12.74 15.69
CA ASP A 667 -21.41 11.75 15.34
C ASP A 667 -22.04 10.57 14.57
N TYR A 668 -21.42 10.10 13.49
CA TYR A 668 -21.94 8.97 12.70
C TYR A 668 -22.17 7.72 13.55
N ASN A 669 -21.34 7.48 14.57
CA ASN A 669 -21.48 6.33 15.47
C ASN A 669 -22.72 6.44 16.37
N GLU A 670 -23.24 7.64 16.55
CA GLU A 670 -24.46 7.88 17.31
C GLU A 670 -25.72 7.56 16.50
N ILE A 671 -25.63 7.53 15.17
CA ILE A 671 -26.77 7.31 14.29
C ILE A 671 -27.19 5.85 14.38
N LYS A 672 -28.45 5.64 14.77
CA LYS A 672 -29.07 4.31 14.79
C LYS A 672 -29.70 4.00 13.46
N ASN A 673 -30.65 4.82 13.04
CA ASN A 673 -31.42 4.66 11.82
C ASN A 673 -32.08 5.99 11.40
N PHE A 674 -32.56 6.03 10.17
CA PHE A 674 -33.45 7.09 9.71
C PHE A 674 -34.90 6.59 9.68
N TYR A 675 -35.84 7.51 9.70
CA TYR A 675 -37.26 7.22 9.64
C TYR A 675 -37.99 8.30 8.85
N ILE A 676 -39.10 7.90 8.25
CA ILE A 676 -40.03 8.79 7.57
C ILE A 676 -41.44 8.48 8.08
N LYS A 677 -42.27 9.51 8.25
CA LYS A 677 -43.71 9.35 8.48
C LYS A 677 -44.45 10.45 7.73
N LYS A 678 -45.77 10.30 7.68
CA LYS A 678 -46.66 11.22 6.99
C LYS A 678 -47.90 11.51 7.83
N GLU A 679 -48.21 12.78 8.05
CA GLU A 679 -49.33 13.27 8.88
C GLU A 679 -50.36 14.06 8.04
N GLY A 680 -51.66 13.87 8.30
CA GLY A 680 -52.72 14.50 7.46
C GLY A 680 -52.77 13.92 6.04
N GLY A 681 -53.58 14.45 5.11
CA GLY A 681 -53.53 14.10 3.67
C GLY A 681 -53.92 12.67 3.23
N SER A 682 -53.90 12.40 1.92
CA SER A 682 -54.19 11.11 1.26
C SER A 682 -53.09 10.05 1.43
N ASP A 683 -53.37 8.79 1.13
CA ASP A 683 -52.38 7.69 1.15
C ASP A 683 -51.10 8.09 0.41
N TRP A 684 -49.95 8.05 1.10
CA TRP A 684 -48.66 8.37 0.49
C TRP A 684 -47.85 7.10 0.30
N LYS A 685 -47.30 6.90 -0.90
CA LYS A 685 -46.46 5.76 -1.20
C LYS A 685 -45.15 6.21 -1.83
N PRO A 686 -44.07 6.35 -1.06
CA PRO A 686 -42.75 6.49 -1.65
C PRO A 686 -42.37 5.20 -2.38
N GLU A 687 -41.52 5.35 -3.38
CA GLU A 687 -40.87 4.26 -4.11
C GLU A 687 -39.49 3.98 -3.53
N TYR A 688 -38.70 5.02 -3.28
CA TYR A 688 -37.46 4.91 -2.53
C TYR A 688 -37.12 6.22 -1.81
N ILE A 689 -36.24 6.11 -0.81
CA ILE A 689 -35.65 7.24 -0.10
C ILE A 689 -34.14 7.02 0.01
N THR A 690 -33.37 8.06 -0.31
CA THR A 690 -31.91 8.11 -0.15
C THR A 690 -31.55 9.22 0.84
N VAL A 691 -30.64 8.91 1.77
CA VAL A 691 -30.10 9.87 2.75
C VAL A 691 -28.60 9.99 2.55
N SER A 692 -28.10 11.21 2.42
CA SER A 692 -26.68 11.51 2.24
C SER A 692 -26.22 12.65 3.14
N ASP A 693 -24.94 12.70 3.48
CA ASP A 693 -24.34 13.90 4.08
C ASP A 693 -24.34 15.01 3.02
N SER A 694 -24.92 16.16 3.36
CA SER A 694 -25.02 17.30 2.43
C SER A 694 -23.67 17.97 2.12
N ARG A 695 -22.65 17.80 2.99
CA ARG A 695 -21.33 18.42 2.83
C ARG A 695 -20.42 17.57 1.95
N THR A 696 -20.35 16.28 2.23
CA THR A 696 -19.45 15.34 1.56
C THR A 696 -20.10 14.56 0.42
N GLY A 697 -21.44 14.55 0.36
CA GLY A 697 -22.22 13.77 -0.62
C GLY A 697 -22.26 12.27 -0.35
N ILE A 698 -21.77 11.84 0.82
CA ILE A 698 -21.66 10.44 1.19
C ILE A 698 -23.04 9.84 1.43
N CYS A 699 -23.33 8.72 0.75
CA CYS A 699 -24.61 8.01 0.88
C CYS A 699 -24.63 7.16 2.15
N MET A 700 -25.61 7.41 3.02
CA MET A 700 -25.74 6.76 4.32
C MET A 700 -26.92 5.81 4.39
N ALA A 701 -27.90 5.94 3.50
CA ALA A 701 -29.01 5.01 3.41
C ALA A 701 -29.66 5.08 2.04
N HIS A 702 -30.12 3.92 1.55
CA HIS A 702 -31.01 3.80 0.41
C HIS A 702 -32.04 2.71 0.69
N ARG A 703 -33.32 3.06 0.72
CA ARG A 703 -34.42 2.11 0.98
C ARG A 703 -35.50 2.21 -0.08
N ASN A 704 -35.88 1.06 -0.63
CA ASN A 704 -37.08 0.90 -1.44
C ASN A 704 -38.33 0.67 -0.57
N PHE A 705 -39.47 1.16 -1.03
CA PHE A 705 -40.76 1.06 -0.38
C PHE A 705 -41.76 0.36 -1.30
N SER A 706 -42.44 -0.65 -0.76
CA SER A 706 -43.48 -1.41 -1.46
C SER A 706 -44.89 -1.15 -0.93
N GLN A 707 -45.00 -0.45 0.20
CA GLN A 707 -46.23 -0.15 0.92
C GLN A 707 -46.34 1.35 1.22
N ASN A 708 -47.55 1.80 1.51
CA ASN A 708 -47.81 3.19 1.87
C ASN A 708 -47.13 3.55 3.20
N VAL A 709 -46.58 4.75 3.27
CA VAL A 709 -46.12 5.36 4.52
C VAL A 709 -47.31 6.04 5.18
N THR A 710 -47.48 5.77 6.46
CA THR A 710 -48.61 6.26 7.26
C THR A 710 -48.12 7.26 8.31
N SER A 711 -48.98 7.58 9.28
CA SER A 711 -48.60 8.33 10.49
C SER A 711 -47.60 7.58 11.38
N GLU A 712 -47.42 6.28 11.16
CA GLU A 712 -46.41 5.48 11.86
C GLU A 712 -45.04 5.62 11.22
N TRP A 713 -43.99 5.59 12.05
CA TRP A 713 -42.62 5.70 11.59
C TRP A 713 -42.21 4.51 10.73
N SER A 714 -41.87 4.77 9.48
CA SER A 714 -41.28 3.81 8.57
C SER A 714 -39.76 3.90 8.64
N LEU A 715 -39.11 2.80 9.00
CA LEU A 715 -37.66 2.69 9.11
C LEU A 715 -36.97 2.94 7.77
N ILE A 716 -35.79 3.53 7.77
CA ILE A 716 -34.84 3.62 6.65
C ILE A 716 -33.49 3.22 7.26
N PRO A 717 -33.04 1.97 7.05
CA PRO A 717 -31.84 1.46 7.70
C PRO A 717 -30.63 2.32 7.35
N PHE A 718 -29.90 2.73 8.38
CA PHE A 718 -28.58 3.32 8.18
C PHE A 718 -27.63 2.23 7.66
N ASP A 719 -27.08 2.45 6.48
CA ASP A 719 -26.13 1.53 5.88
C ASP A 719 -24.75 1.79 6.46
N ARG A 720 -24.48 1.10 7.55
CA ARG A 720 -23.24 1.21 8.29
C ARG A 720 -22.03 0.76 7.46
N SER A 721 -22.21 -0.09 6.43
CA SER A 721 -21.08 -0.61 5.63
C SER A 721 -20.37 0.46 4.80
N TYR A 722 -21.11 1.42 4.23
CA TYR A 722 -20.50 2.55 3.52
C TYR A 722 -19.80 3.53 4.48
N MET A 723 -20.27 3.60 5.73
CA MET A 723 -19.69 4.48 6.74
C MET A 723 -18.51 3.81 7.44
N ASP A 724 -18.52 2.49 7.61
CA ASP A 724 -17.41 1.76 8.21
C ASP A 724 -16.15 1.86 7.33
N ASN A 725 -16.29 1.84 6.00
CA ASN A 725 -15.18 2.11 5.07
C ASN A 725 -14.67 3.56 5.11
N PHE A 726 -15.45 4.49 5.65
CA PHE A 726 -15.16 5.93 5.66
C PHE A 726 -14.74 6.46 7.04
N VAL A 727 -15.32 5.91 8.11
CA VAL A 727 -15.23 6.36 9.51
C VAL A 727 -14.33 5.46 10.35
N ASN A 728 -14.24 4.15 10.08
CA ASN A 728 -13.34 3.26 10.84
C ASN A 728 -11.90 3.35 10.30
N ARG A 729 -11.37 4.55 10.43
CA ARG A 729 -9.95 4.84 10.59
C ARG A 729 -9.67 4.64 12.08
N ASP A 730 -9.21 3.45 12.44
CA ASP A 730 -8.69 3.02 13.75
C ASP A 730 -9.60 3.22 14.99
N ASP A 731 -10.40 2.19 15.31
CA ASP A 731 -10.44 1.50 16.62
C ASP A 731 -11.69 0.59 16.72
N ASP A 732 -11.47 -0.69 17.00
CA ASP A 732 -12.43 -1.69 17.50
C ASP A 732 -13.56 -2.17 16.56
N SER A 733 -13.16 -2.82 15.46
CA SER A 733 -14.06 -3.35 14.44
C SER A 733 -14.82 -4.62 14.89
N CYS A 734 -16.10 -4.72 14.49
CA CYS A 734 -16.93 -5.90 14.78
C CYS A 734 -16.55 -7.05 13.83
N ILE A 735 -16.21 -8.21 14.38
CA ILE A 735 -15.82 -9.42 13.66
C ILE A 735 -17.07 -10.24 13.34
N LYS A 736 -17.24 -10.60 12.07
CA LYS A 736 -18.41 -11.39 11.59
C LYS A 736 -18.04 -12.81 11.15
N ALA A 737 -16.77 -13.03 10.82
CA ALA A 737 -16.25 -14.34 10.48
C ALA A 737 -14.83 -14.46 11.03
N PHE A 738 -14.54 -15.62 11.60
CA PHE A 738 -13.19 -15.97 12.02
C PHE A 738 -12.60 -16.93 11.00
N GLU A 739 -11.35 -16.73 10.64
CA GLU A 739 -10.53 -17.78 10.06
C GLU A 739 -9.79 -18.44 11.20
N VAL A 740 -9.90 -19.75 11.31
CA VAL A 740 -9.30 -20.55 12.37
C VAL A 740 -8.37 -21.54 11.71
N VAL A 741 -7.07 -21.34 11.88
CA VAL A 741 -6.02 -22.18 11.33
C VAL A 741 -5.36 -22.94 12.46
N ILE A 742 -5.33 -24.26 12.36
CA ILE A 742 -4.80 -25.15 13.41
C ILE A 742 -3.73 -26.03 12.79
N LYS A 743 -2.53 -26.04 13.39
CA LYS A 743 -1.48 -27.00 13.06
C LYS A 743 -1.50 -28.14 14.05
N THR A 744 -1.76 -29.33 13.54
CA THR A 744 -1.54 -30.57 14.28
C THR A 744 -0.06 -30.94 14.23
N SER A 745 0.49 -31.33 15.38
CA SER A 745 1.91 -31.67 15.51
C SER A 745 2.30 -32.81 14.57
N ASN A 746 3.54 -32.77 14.08
CA ASN A 746 4.10 -33.85 13.28
C ASN A 746 4.71 -34.99 14.14
N ASP A 747 4.46 -35.04 15.44
CA ASP A 747 4.89 -36.16 16.29
C ASP A 747 4.06 -37.42 15.99
N LEU A 748 4.63 -38.60 16.28
CA LEU A 748 3.92 -39.86 16.10
C LEU A 748 2.63 -39.89 16.97
N TRP A 749 1.49 -40.22 16.36
CA TRP A 749 0.16 -40.27 17.00
C TRP A 749 -0.43 -38.93 17.44
N SER A 750 -0.07 -37.85 16.75
CA SER A 750 -0.56 -36.50 17.07
C SER A 750 -1.90 -36.13 16.43
N GLY A 751 -2.30 -36.84 15.37
CA GLY A 751 -3.53 -36.59 14.64
C GLY A 751 -4.73 -37.28 15.25
N THR A 752 -5.93 -36.77 14.97
CA THR A 752 -7.18 -37.26 15.56
C THR A 752 -8.28 -37.42 14.53
N ASP A 753 -9.00 -38.54 14.58
CA ASP A 753 -10.26 -38.73 13.84
C ASP A 753 -11.48 -38.32 14.71
N ASP A 754 -11.26 -37.78 15.91
CA ASP A 754 -12.33 -37.33 16.80
C ASP A 754 -12.96 -36.02 16.29
N ASN A 755 -14.25 -35.83 16.60
CA ASN A 755 -14.93 -34.57 16.28
C ASN A 755 -14.34 -33.40 17.08
N VAL A 756 -13.76 -32.41 16.39
CA VAL A 756 -13.18 -31.21 16.99
C VAL A 756 -14.14 -30.03 16.94
N TYR A 757 -14.19 -29.25 18.03
CA TYR A 757 -15.05 -28.08 18.17
C TYR A 757 -14.25 -26.87 18.61
N LEU A 758 -14.67 -25.70 18.13
CA LEU A 758 -14.32 -24.40 18.69
C LEU A 758 -15.50 -23.84 19.49
N GLU A 759 -15.26 -23.39 20.71
CA GLU A 759 -16.18 -22.61 21.52
C GLU A 759 -15.58 -21.24 21.83
N ILE A 760 -16.26 -20.18 21.39
CA ILE A 760 -15.91 -18.78 21.65
C ILE A 760 -16.68 -18.32 22.88
N LYS A 761 -15.99 -17.81 23.90
CA LYS A 761 -16.60 -17.24 25.11
C LYS A 761 -16.67 -15.74 25.03
N PHE A 762 -17.76 -15.16 25.52
CA PHE A 762 -17.96 -13.71 25.57
C PHE A 762 -18.02 -13.20 27.01
N ASP A 763 -17.69 -11.92 27.21
CA ASP A 763 -17.90 -11.26 28.50
C ASP A 763 -19.38 -10.91 28.69
N ASN A 764 -20.03 -11.54 29.68
CA ASN A 764 -21.44 -11.30 30.01
C ASN A 764 -21.71 -9.94 30.67
N SER A 765 -20.66 -9.24 31.11
CA SER A 765 -20.78 -7.89 31.67
C SER A 765 -20.75 -6.79 30.61
N ASP A 766 -20.35 -7.13 29.36
CA ASP A 766 -20.34 -6.21 28.23
C ASP A 766 -21.76 -6.08 27.61
N PRO A 767 -22.40 -4.89 27.68
CA PRO A 767 -23.73 -4.67 27.11
C PRO A 767 -23.77 -4.77 25.58
N SER A 768 -22.63 -4.92 24.90
CA SER A 768 -22.51 -5.10 23.45
C SER A 768 -22.43 -6.56 22.98
N ASN A 769 -22.46 -7.55 23.89
CA ASN A 769 -22.53 -8.97 23.55
C ASN A 769 -23.93 -9.35 23.00
N PRO A 770 -24.05 -9.79 21.74
CA PRO A 770 -25.35 -10.14 21.15
C PRO A 770 -25.84 -11.56 21.50
N TYR A 771 -25.03 -12.40 22.17
CA TYR A 771 -25.36 -13.79 22.47
C TYR A 771 -25.83 -13.96 23.94
N SER A 772 -27.08 -14.38 24.13
CA SER A 772 -27.70 -14.57 25.46
C SER A 772 -27.14 -15.73 26.30
N ASN A 773 -26.32 -16.60 25.70
CA ASN A 773 -25.84 -17.85 26.29
C ASN A 773 -24.33 -17.86 26.57
N ASP A 774 -23.65 -16.71 26.64
CA ASP A 774 -22.22 -16.54 26.99
C ASP A 774 -21.17 -17.19 26.09
N LYS A 775 -21.63 -17.91 25.06
CA LYS A 775 -20.75 -18.66 24.16
C LYS A 775 -21.37 -18.92 22.80
N TYR A 776 -20.51 -19.15 21.83
CA TYR A 776 -20.86 -19.68 20.51
C TYR A 776 -19.98 -20.89 20.22
N ARG A 777 -20.58 -22.01 19.75
CA ARG A 777 -19.85 -23.25 19.46
C ARG A 777 -20.06 -23.64 18.01
N VAL A 778 -18.97 -24.01 17.35
CA VAL A 778 -18.93 -24.50 15.98
C VAL A 778 -18.22 -25.85 15.92
N TYR A 779 -18.70 -26.73 15.05
CA TYR A 779 -18.00 -27.96 14.70
C TYR A 779 -17.00 -27.63 13.57
N LEU A 780 -15.72 -27.93 13.77
CA LEU A 780 -14.67 -27.65 12.81
C LEU A 780 -14.53 -28.87 11.91
N ASN A 781 -14.98 -28.73 10.66
CA ASN A 781 -14.96 -29.80 9.68
C ASN A 781 -15.01 -29.24 8.26
N THR A 782 -14.16 -29.77 7.41
CA THR A 782 -14.15 -29.54 5.97
C THR A 782 -14.84 -30.73 5.30
N ASP A 783 -15.92 -30.47 4.57
CA ASP A 783 -16.66 -31.53 3.91
C ASP A 783 -15.75 -32.32 2.94
N TRP A 784 -15.71 -33.64 3.09
CA TRP A 784 -14.93 -34.57 2.25
C TRP A 784 -13.41 -34.49 2.38
N HIS A 785 -12.91 -33.93 3.48
CA HIS A 785 -11.50 -33.94 3.87
C HIS A 785 -11.35 -34.64 5.23
N ASN A 786 -10.22 -35.32 5.48
CA ASN A 786 -9.92 -35.81 6.82
C ASN A 786 -9.07 -34.74 7.51
N ASP A 787 -9.70 -33.96 8.39
CA ASP A 787 -9.05 -32.85 9.08
C ASP A 787 -8.29 -33.35 10.32
N PHE A 788 -7.33 -32.55 10.81
CA PHE A 788 -6.58 -32.79 12.05
C PHE A 788 -5.63 -33.99 12.01
N GLU A 789 -5.15 -34.33 10.83
CA GLU A 789 -4.15 -35.37 10.65
C GLU A 789 -2.77 -34.93 11.14
N ARG A 790 -1.92 -35.91 11.39
CA ARG A 790 -0.55 -35.65 11.86
C ARG A 790 0.19 -34.74 10.88
N GLY A 791 0.63 -33.59 11.36
CA GLY A 791 1.37 -32.62 10.56
C GLY A 791 0.49 -31.75 9.66
N ASP A 792 -0.83 -31.85 9.73
CA ASP A 792 -1.72 -31.06 8.89
C ASP A 792 -1.95 -29.65 9.45
N VAL A 793 -2.26 -28.75 8.51
CA VAL A 793 -2.72 -27.39 8.79
C VAL A 793 -4.14 -27.27 8.28
N ASP A 794 -5.10 -27.30 9.20
CA ASP A 794 -6.52 -27.24 8.87
C ASP A 794 -7.04 -25.82 9.03
N THR A 795 -7.81 -25.34 8.06
CA THR A 795 -8.36 -23.98 8.05
C THR A 795 -9.88 -23.99 8.00
N PHE A 796 -10.52 -23.31 8.96
CA PHE A 796 -11.97 -23.24 9.08
C PHE A 796 -12.46 -21.80 9.08
N ASN A 797 -13.44 -21.52 8.23
CA ASN A 797 -14.15 -20.24 8.22
C ASN A 797 -15.39 -20.32 9.09
N VAL A 798 -15.30 -19.73 10.28
CA VAL A 798 -16.36 -19.73 11.29
C VAL A 798 -17.18 -18.47 11.16
N TYR A 799 -18.35 -18.58 10.55
CA TYR A 799 -19.28 -17.48 10.40
C TYR A 799 -20.13 -17.31 11.66
N MET A 800 -20.12 -16.09 12.20
CA MET A 800 -20.93 -15.72 13.36
C MET A 800 -22.34 -15.32 12.91
N PRO A 801 -23.40 -15.88 13.52
CA PRO A 801 -24.78 -15.44 13.26
C PRO A 801 -25.01 -13.95 13.48
N MET A 802 -24.28 -13.34 14.41
CA MET A 802 -24.28 -11.90 14.70
C MET A 802 -22.84 -11.40 14.87
N PRO A 803 -22.46 -10.22 14.34
CA PRO A 803 -21.11 -9.68 14.53
C PRO A 803 -20.78 -9.45 16.01
N VAL A 804 -19.54 -9.71 16.40
CA VAL A 804 -19.04 -9.57 17.78
C VAL A 804 -17.86 -8.63 17.84
N LYS A 805 -17.71 -7.84 18.90
CA LYS A 805 -16.53 -6.98 19.07
C LYS A 805 -15.34 -7.79 19.55
N LYS A 806 -14.13 -7.45 19.09
CA LYS A 806 -12.88 -8.04 19.59
C LYS A 806 -12.79 -7.97 21.12
N SER A 807 -13.07 -6.79 21.68
CA SER A 807 -13.10 -6.51 23.12
C SER A 807 -14.12 -7.33 23.92
N SER A 808 -15.17 -7.86 23.28
CA SER A 808 -16.19 -8.69 23.93
C SER A 808 -15.82 -10.18 24.02
N ILE A 809 -14.78 -10.61 23.32
CA ILE A 809 -14.32 -12.01 23.28
C ILE A 809 -13.41 -12.25 24.47
N LYS A 810 -13.77 -13.25 25.30
CA LYS A 810 -13.02 -13.65 26.49
C LYS A 810 -12.01 -14.76 26.21
N SER A 811 -12.38 -15.74 25.39
CA SER A 811 -11.48 -16.83 25.03
C SER A 811 -11.96 -17.61 23.80
N PHE A 812 -11.01 -18.27 23.15
CA PHE A 812 -11.26 -19.34 22.18
C PHE A 812 -10.88 -20.67 22.82
N GLU A 813 -11.81 -21.63 22.83
CA GLU A 813 -11.64 -22.93 23.45
C GLU A 813 -11.78 -24.06 22.43
N PHE A 814 -10.71 -24.80 22.22
CA PHE A 814 -10.67 -25.96 21.34
C PHE A 814 -10.79 -27.24 22.15
N PHE A 815 -11.63 -28.17 21.71
CA PHE A 815 -11.76 -29.49 22.34
C PHE A 815 -12.26 -30.54 21.36
N LYS A 816 -11.87 -31.79 21.61
CA LYS A 816 -12.33 -32.96 20.85
C LYS A 816 -13.38 -33.77 21.60
N LYS A 817 -14.15 -34.56 20.86
CA LYS A 817 -15.05 -35.58 21.41
C LYS A 817 -14.79 -36.95 20.83
N GLY A 818 -13.98 -37.72 21.55
CA GLY A 818 -13.79 -39.15 21.38
C GLY A 818 -12.53 -39.61 22.13
N SER A 819 -11.86 -40.64 21.64
CA SER A 819 -10.77 -41.33 22.35
C SER A 819 -9.37 -41.11 21.80
N ASP A 820 -9.22 -40.43 20.66
CA ASP A 820 -7.95 -40.39 19.93
C ASP A 820 -7.07 -39.23 20.38
N ASP A 821 -5.76 -39.44 20.53
CA ASP A 821 -4.87 -38.37 20.97
C ASP A 821 -4.84 -37.22 19.96
N TRP A 822 -4.83 -35.97 20.43
CA TRP A 822 -4.67 -34.81 19.54
C TRP A 822 -3.64 -33.85 20.10
N LYS A 823 -2.53 -33.69 19.38
CA LYS A 823 -1.44 -32.79 19.77
C LYS A 823 -1.41 -31.57 18.86
N ILE A 824 -1.67 -30.41 19.45
CA ILE A 824 -1.71 -29.14 18.74
C ILE A 824 -0.34 -28.44 18.86
N GLU A 825 0.22 -28.05 17.73
CA GLU A 825 1.50 -27.34 17.65
C GLU A 825 1.29 -25.82 17.76
N TRP A 826 0.40 -25.27 16.93
CA TRP A 826 0.02 -23.86 16.99
C TRP A 826 -1.40 -23.62 16.49
N VAL A 827 -1.99 -22.51 16.92
CA VAL A 827 -3.30 -22.04 16.47
C VAL A 827 -3.23 -20.56 16.11
N LYS A 828 -3.71 -20.22 14.92
CA LYS A 828 -3.92 -18.86 14.45
C LYS A 828 -5.41 -18.62 14.26
N ILE A 829 -5.92 -17.53 14.80
CA ILE A 829 -7.28 -17.06 14.57
C ILE A 829 -7.17 -15.67 13.99
N SER A 830 -7.92 -15.38 12.94
CA SER A 830 -7.94 -14.09 12.25
C SER A 830 -9.38 -13.61 12.06
N ASP A 831 -9.60 -12.31 11.93
CA ASP A 831 -10.83 -11.78 11.32
C ASP A 831 -10.78 -12.13 9.83
N TYR A 832 -11.59 -13.10 9.40
CA TYR A 832 -11.58 -13.59 8.01
C TYR A 832 -11.87 -12.48 6.99
N ILE A 833 -12.68 -11.47 7.36
CA ILE A 833 -13.07 -10.41 6.43
C ILE A 833 -11.96 -9.36 6.31
N ARG A 834 -11.27 -9.08 7.42
CA ARG A 834 -10.23 -8.04 7.48
C ARG A 834 -8.82 -8.58 7.33
N GLN A 835 -8.66 -9.89 7.37
CA GLN A 835 -7.36 -10.57 7.41
C GLN A 835 -6.49 -10.11 8.59
N GLU A 836 -7.10 -9.50 9.61
CA GLU A 836 -6.41 -9.11 10.85
C GLU A 836 -6.13 -10.38 11.65
N VAL A 837 -4.86 -10.68 11.93
CA VAL A 837 -4.51 -11.77 12.83
C VAL A 837 -4.96 -11.38 14.21
N LEU A 838 -5.92 -12.14 14.68
CA LEU A 838 -6.51 -11.94 15.94
C LEU A 838 -5.57 -12.53 17.01
N CYS A 839 -5.47 -13.84 17.14
CA CYS A 839 -4.50 -14.45 18.04
C CYS A 839 -3.63 -15.42 17.28
N TYR A 840 -2.35 -15.48 17.64
CA TYR A 840 -1.46 -16.51 17.16
C TYR A 840 -0.66 -17.08 18.32
N VAL A 841 -0.97 -18.32 18.70
CA VAL A 841 -0.29 -19.02 19.79
C VAL A 841 0.56 -20.12 19.18
N LYS A 842 1.89 -19.93 19.23
CA LYS A 842 2.91 -20.91 18.83
C LYS A 842 3.36 -21.75 20.04
N ASP A 843 4.06 -22.84 19.76
CA ASP A 843 4.71 -23.71 20.76
C ASP A 843 3.75 -24.30 21.81
N ILE A 844 2.48 -24.51 21.46
CA ILE A 844 1.47 -25.05 22.37
C ILE A 844 1.89 -26.42 22.88
N ASN A 845 2.34 -27.28 21.96
CA ASN A 845 2.86 -28.64 22.21
C ASN A 845 2.04 -29.43 23.24
N ARG A 846 0.72 -29.21 23.25
CA ARG A 846 -0.19 -29.76 24.25
C ARG A 846 -0.95 -30.92 23.63
N ASN A 847 -0.90 -32.06 24.31
CA ASN A 847 -1.74 -33.18 23.99
C ASN A 847 -3.10 -33.02 24.69
N LEU A 848 -4.17 -33.20 23.93
CA LEU A 848 -5.52 -33.38 24.44
C LEU A 848 -5.83 -34.87 24.32
N ASP A 849 -5.61 -35.63 25.40
CA ASP A 849 -5.75 -37.10 25.38
C ASP A 849 -7.20 -37.51 25.68
N LEU A 850 -7.89 -36.74 26.53
CA LEU A 850 -9.23 -37.09 27.03
C LEU A 850 -10.35 -36.34 26.29
N SER A 851 -11.47 -37.04 26.07
CA SER A 851 -12.70 -36.44 25.54
C SER A 851 -13.15 -35.24 26.38
N GLY A 852 -13.29 -34.08 25.76
CA GLY A 852 -13.71 -32.84 26.42
C GLY A 852 -12.61 -32.08 27.17
N GLU A 853 -11.35 -32.51 27.10
CA GLU A 853 -10.22 -31.67 27.49
C GLU A 853 -10.13 -30.43 26.59
N ARG A 854 -9.80 -29.26 27.16
CA ARG A 854 -9.81 -27.99 26.46
C ARG A 854 -8.43 -27.34 26.38
N LEU A 855 -8.07 -26.91 25.17
CA LEU A 855 -7.09 -25.86 24.96
C LEU A 855 -7.80 -24.51 25.02
N VAL A 856 -7.43 -23.65 25.98
CA VAL A 856 -8.03 -22.34 26.19
C VAL A 856 -7.04 -21.25 25.81
N ILE A 857 -7.42 -20.40 24.86
CA ILE A 857 -6.67 -19.22 24.46
C ILE A 857 -7.40 -18.00 25.02
N SER A 858 -6.81 -17.35 26.04
CA SER A 858 -7.39 -16.20 26.74
C SER A 858 -7.36 -14.93 25.87
N SER A 859 -8.26 -13.99 26.18
CA SER A 859 -8.25 -12.67 25.56
C SER A 859 -7.15 -11.73 26.06
N ASP A 860 -6.37 -12.13 27.05
CA ASP A 860 -5.26 -11.28 27.53
C ASP A 860 -4.11 -11.20 26.50
N TYR A 861 -4.08 -12.08 25.50
CA TYR A 861 -3.07 -12.12 24.43
C TYR A 861 -3.20 -10.99 23.39
N TRP A 862 -4.29 -10.21 23.39
CA TRP A 862 -4.50 -9.09 22.46
C TRP A 862 -3.84 -7.77 22.89
N ASN A 863 -3.57 -7.61 24.20
CA ASN A 863 -3.13 -6.35 24.80
C ASN A 863 -1.62 -6.22 24.93
N ASP A 864 -0.89 -7.33 24.84
CA ASP A 864 0.53 -7.27 24.56
C ASP A 864 0.68 -7.27 23.04
N THR A 865 0.99 -6.10 22.49
CA THR A 865 1.63 -5.97 21.19
C THR A 865 2.89 -6.83 21.25
N VAL A 866 2.76 -8.10 20.90
CA VAL A 866 3.89 -8.99 20.73
C VAL A 866 4.67 -8.40 19.56
N LYS A 867 5.76 -7.71 19.92
CA LYS A 867 6.90 -7.50 19.04
C LYS A 867 7.18 -8.81 18.32
N LEU A 868 6.87 -8.85 17.02
CA LEU A 868 7.23 -9.91 16.08
C LEU A 868 7.65 -9.27 14.76
#